data_AF-A0A3Q2HM61-F1
#
_entry.id   AF-A0A3Q2HM61-F1
#
_cell.length_a   1.000
_cell.length_b   1.000
_cell.length_c   1.000
_cell.angle_alpha   90.00
_cell.angle_beta   90.00
_cell.angle_gamma   90.00
#
_symmetry.space_group_name_H-M   'P 1'
#
loop_
_entity.id
_entity.type
_entity.pdbx_description
1 polymer ?
#
loop_
_entity_poly.entity_id
_entity_poly.type
_entity_poly.pdbx_seq_one_letter_code
_entity_poly.pdbx_strand_id
1 'polypeptide(L)'
;MFCWLNRLYRGLSSPTGRTTQLIWGSLSRSLVLSSRRRIPEFSSFVARTNTCGELRSSHLGQEVTLFGWIQYRRQNTFLVLRDFHGLIQLVIPQDESAASVKKILCEAPVESVVRVSGTVISRPPGQENPKMPTGEIEIKVKTAELLNSCKKLPFEIKDFVKKTEALRLQYRYLDLRSFQMQYNLRLRSQMVMKMREYLCNLHGFVDIETPTLFKKTPGGAKEFVVPSREPGKFYSLPQSPQQFKQLLMVGGLDRYFQVARCYRDEGSRPDRQPEFTQIDIEMSFVDQTGIQSLIEGLLQYSWPRDKDPVVVPFPSMTFAEALATYGTDKPDTRFGMKIVDISDVFRNTEVRFLQDVLSKPKGTVKAIRIPEGAKYLKRKDIESIRKVAADHFNQEVLPVFLKASRHWNSPVAEFILEKQSLELIRLMELQEEDVILLTAGEHRKACSLLGKLRLECADLLEARGVVLRDPALFSFLWVVDFPLFLPKEENPGELESAHHPFTAPHPSDIQLLYTEPEKVRSQHYDLVLNGSEIGGGSIRIHDAELQRYILATLLKEDVKLLSHLLQALDYGAPPHGGIALGLDRLICLVTGAPSIRDVIAFPKSFRGYDLMSNAPDSIPPEELKPYHIRVSWPADSEAEKSSLDHPHHPES
;
A
#
# COMPACT_ATOMS: atom_id res chain seq x y z
N MET A 1 33.73 13.12 50.38
CA MET A 1 33.95 13.49 51.80
C MET A 1 33.85 15.01 51.87
N PHE A 2 33.02 15.52 52.80
CA PHE A 2 32.68 16.94 53.00
C PHE A 2 31.94 17.71 51.89
N CYS A 3 31.13 18.65 52.38
CA CYS A 3 30.15 19.52 51.71
C CYS A 3 30.30 20.93 52.35
N TRP A 4 29.34 21.85 52.13
CA TRP A 4 29.30 23.25 52.60
C TRP A 4 30.17 24.22 51.76
N LEU A 5 29.80 25.49 51.53
CA LEU A 5 28.88 26.37 52.26
C LEU A 5 27.84 27.12 51.38
N ASN A 6 26.91 27.79 52.06
CA ASN A 6 25.74 28.50 51.50
C ASN A 6 25.62 29.89 52.19
N ARG A 7 24.68 30.76 51.74
CA ARG A 7 24.30 32.10 52.30
C ARG A 7 25.22 33.29 51.91
N LEU A 8 24.75 34.55 51.81
CA LEU A 8 23.51 35.23 52.24
C LEU A 8 23.31 36.55 51.43
N TYR A 9 22.08 37.07 51.27
CA TYR A 9 21.62 38.40 51.76
C TYR A 9 20.18 38.78 51.31
N ARG A 10 19.40 39.37 52.23
CA ARG A 10 18.17 40.17 52.00
C ARG A 10 18.60 41.66 51.96
N GLY A 11 17.91 42.68 51.43
CA GLY A 11 16.52 42.85 51.01
C GLY A 11 15.95 44.14 51.66
N LEU A 12 15.63 45.16 50.84
CA LEU A 12 14.97 46.48 51.08
C LEU A 12 14.74 47.10 49.67
N SER A 13 13.86 48.06 49.35
CA SER A 13 12.70 48.70 50.02
C SER A 13 11.83 49.43 48.97
N SER A 14 10.56 49.74 49.28
CA SER A 14 9.60 50.42 48.37
C SER A 14 9.71 51.95 48.33
N PRO A 15 9.14 52.61 47.30
CA PRO A 15 8.16 53.67 47.58
C PRO A 15 6.86 53.58 46.74
N THR A 16 5.84 54.31 47.19
CA THR A 16 4.44 54.26 46.73
C THR A 16 4.06 55.34 45.71
N GLY A 17 3.13 55.02 44.79
CA GLY A 17 2.39 56.01 43.99
C GLY A 17 1.06 55.44 43.46
N ARG A 18 -0.06 56.15 43.66
CA ARG A 18 -1.40 55.83 43.09
C ARG A 18 -1.46 56.34 41.63
N THR A 19 -2.28 55.79 40.72
CA THR A 19 -3.72 56.12 40.57
C THR A 19 -4.38 55.28 39.44
N THR A 20 -5.71 55.15 39.50
CA THR A 20 -6.66 54.70 38.44
C THR A 20 -6.61 53.24 37.94
N GLN A 21 -7.70 52.52 38.23
CA GLN A 21 -8.09 51.28 37.56
C GLN A 21 -8.57 51.57 36.13
N LEU A 22 -8.27 50.66 35.20
CA LEU A 22 -9.05 50.46 33.97
C LEU A 22 -9.49 48.99 33.93
N ILE A 23 -10.81 48.78 33.99
CA ILE A 23 -11.41 47.45 33.96
C ILE A 23 -11.54 47.01 32.50
N TRP A 24 -10.66 46.11 32.06
CA TRP A 24 -10.88 45.29 30.87
C TRP A 24 -10.86 43.83 31.28
N GLY A 25 -12.03 43.18 31.26
CA GLY A 25 -12.18 41.79 31.66
C GLY A 25 -11.57 40.85 30.62
N SER A 26 -10.56 40.08 31.00
CA SER A 26 -9.99 39.05 30.13
C SER A 26 -10.84 37.78 30.16
N LEU A 27 -11.38 37.42 28.99
CA LEU A 27 -11.95 36.11 28.71
C LEU A 27 -10.83 35.04 28.66
N SER A 28 -10.29 34.65 29.82
CA SER A 28 -9.35 33.53 29.92
C SER A 28 -10.09 32.23 30.25
N ARG A 29 -10.71 31.60 29.24
CA ARG A 29 -11.01 30.15 29.31
C ARG A 29 -9.68 29.41 29.27
N SER A 30 -9.18 29.01 30.44
CA SER A 30 -7.98 28.17 30.56
C SER A 30 -8.26 26.78 29.98
N LEU A 31 -7.87 26.61 28.71
CA LEU A 31 -7.90 25.31 28.03
C LEU A 31 -6.77 24.41 28.54
N VAL A 32 -6.92 23.94 29.78
CA VAL A 32 -6.04 22.91 30.37
C VAL A 32 -6.29 21.60 29.62
N LEU A 33 -5.44 21.32 28.64
CA LEU A 33 -5.43 20.10 27.85
C LEU A 33 -4.97 18.90 28.70
N SER A 34 -5.83 18.42 29.60
CA SER A 34 -5.58 17.16 30.31
C SER A 34 -5.57 15.98 29.33
N SER A 35 -4.58 15.10 29.48
CA SER A 35 -4.28 13.94 28.61
C SER A 35 -5.25 12.74 28.77
N ARG A 36 -6.47 12.98 29.24
CA ARG A 36 -7.53 11.95 29.21
C ARG A 36 -7.88 11.64 27.75
N ARG A 37 -8.02 10.35 27.40
CA ARG A 37 -8.51 9.91 26.08
C ARG A 37 -9.84 10.62 25.78
N ARG A 38 -9.79 11.65 24.93
CA ARG A 38 -11.00 12.35 24.48
C ARG A 38 -11.71 11.47 23.46
N ILE A 39 -13.02 11.31 23.65
CA ILE A 39 -13.90 10.83 22.58
C ILE A 39 -13.86 11.91 21.48
N PRO A 40 -13.72 11.56 20.19
CA PRO A 40 -13.69 12.56 19.12
C PRO A 40 -14.99 13.38 19.07
N GLU A 41 -14.88 14.71 19.14
CA GLU A 41 -16.04 15.62 19.11
C GLU A 41 -16.54 15.86 17.68
N PHE A 42 -17.20 14.85 17.08
CA PHE A 42 -17.67 14.90 15.68
C PHE A 42 -18.69 16.00 15.37
N SER A 43 -19.38 16.55 16.38
CA SER A 43 -20.37 17.62 16.23
C SER A 43 -19.88 18.99 16.70
N SER A 44 -18.59 19.13 17.02
CA SER A 44 -17.99 20.44 17.31
C SER A 44 -17.95 21.33 16.05
N PHE A 45 -18.08 22.65 16.22
CA PHE A 45 -18.03 23.68 15.17
C PHE A 45 -19.08 23.56 14.04
N VAL A 46 -20.17 22.81 14.24
CA VAL A 46 -21.24 22.59 13.24
C VAL A 46 -22.64 22.75 13.84
N ALA A 47 -23.65 22.95 12.99
CA ALA A 47 -25.03 23.18 13.39
C ALA A 47 -25.83 21.91 13.76
N ARG A 48 -25.22 20.72 13.70
CA ARG A 48 -25.82 19.45 14.14
C ARG A 48 -25.50 19.18 15.60
N THR A 49 -26.39 18.51 16.32
CA THR A 49 -26.11 18.06 17.69
C THR A 49 -25.29 16.78 17.69
N ASN A 50 -25.59 15.87 16.76
CA ASN A 50 -25.06 14.51 16.71
C ASN A 50 -24.77 14.09 15.27
N THR A 51 -23.87 13.10 15.08
CA THR A 51 -23.83 12.31 13.85
C THR A 51 -25.05 11.38 13.77
N CYS A 52 -25.40 10.92 12.58
CA CYS A 52 -26.51 9.97 12.42
C CYS A 52 -26.18 8.62 13.08
N GLY A 53 -24.96 8.11 12.88
CA GLY A 53 -24.56 6.77 13.32
C GLY A 53 -24.12 6.62 14.78
N GLU A 54 -23.92 7.70 15.55
CA GLU A 54 -23.48 7.61 16.96
C GLU A 54 -24.61 7.37 17.97
N LEU A 55 -25.86 7.64 17.60
CA LEU A 55 -26.99 7.57 18.53
C LEU A 55 -27.26 6.13 19.01
N ARG A 56 -27.57 5.99 20.30
CA ARG A 56 -27.82 4.73 21.02
C ARG A 56 -28.96 4.91 22.02
N SER A 57 -29.42 3.83 22.64
CA SER A 57 -30.38 3.82 23.76
C SER A 57 -30.00 4.77 24.92
N SER A 58 -28.72 5.09 25.11
CA SER A 58 -28.26 6.13 26.05
C SER A 58 -28.72 7.56 25.72
N HIS A 59 -29.29 7.79 24.53
CA HIS A 59 -29.75 9.10 24.04
C HIS A 59 -31.28 9.24 24.07
N LEU A 60 -32.02 8.27 24.62
CA LEU A 60 -33.47 8.29 24.67
C LEU A 60 -34.02 9.57 25.33
N GLY A 61 -35.07 10.13 24.73
CA GLY A 61 -35.71 11.38 25.18
C GLY A 61 -34.96 12.66 24.83
N GLN A 62 -33.77 12.60 24.24
CA GLN A 62 -33.02 13.79 23.82
C GLN A 62 -33.62 14.38 22.53
N GLU A 63 -33.70 15.71 22.46
CA GLU A 63 -33.95 16.44 21.21
C GLU A 63 -32.63 16.54 20.43
N VAL A 64 -32.62 16.07 19.19
CA VAL A 64 -31.44 16.05 18.31
C VAL A 64 -31.73 16.80 17.00
N THR A 65 -30.70 17.41 16.42
CA THR A 65 -30.74 17.93 15.05
C THR A 65 -29.65 17.26 14.23
N LEU A 66 -30.10 16.53 13.19
CA LEU A 66 -29.28 15.70 12.33
C LEU A 66 -29.28 16.26 10.90
N PHE A 67 -28.18 16.04 10.20
CA PHE A 67 -27.97 16.46 8.81
C PHE A 67 -27.40 15.27 8.04
N GLY A 68 -27.95 14.96 6.87
CA GLY A 68 -27.51 13.81 6.10
C GLY A 68 -28.22 13.62 4.77
N TRP A 69 -27.94 12.48 4.14
CA TRP A 69 -28.51 12.04 2.86
C TRP A 69 -29.65 11.06 3.09
N ILE A 70 -30.74 11.19 2.33
CA ILE A 70 -31.82 10.20 2.31
C ILE A 70 -31.27 8.91 1.67
N GLN A 71 -31.02 7.87 2.46
CA GLN A 71 -30.48 6.59 1.98
C GLN A 71 -31.56 5.76 1.26
N TYR A 72 -32.72 5.62 1.91
CA TYR A 72 -33.93 5.02 1.32
C TYR A 72 -35.16 5.46 2.13
N ARG A 73 -36.34 5.28 1.54
CA ARG A 73 -37.64 5.50 2.17
C ARG A 73 -38.47 4.22 2.11
N ARG A 74 -39.22 3.91 3.16
CA ARG A 74 -40.17 2.78 3.22
C ARG A 74 -41.58 3.34 3.34
N GLN A 75 -42.32 3.26 2.24
CA GLN A 75 -43.67 3.84 2.09
C GLN A 75 -43.66 5.35 2.47
N ASN A 76 -44.70 5.84 3.12
CA ASN A 76 -44.77 7.22 3.64
C ASN A 76 -44.61 7.26 5.18
N THR A 77 -44.01 6.21 5.76
CA THR A 77 -43.96 5.98 7.21
C THR A 77 -42.56 6.13 7.78
N PHE A 78 -41.54 5.62 7.09
CA PHE A 78 -40.15 5.64 7.56
C PHE A 78 -39.18 6.12 6.49
N LEU A 79 -38.16 6.85 6.94
CA LEU A 79 -37.03 7.27 6.12
C LEU A 79 -35.73 6.89 6.85
N VAL A 80 -34.70 6.45 6.12
CA VAL A 80 -33.37 6.24 6.71
C VAL A 80 -32.44 7.35 6.24
N LEU A 81 -31.89 8.08 7.21
CA LEU A 81 -30.92 9.15 7.02
C LEU A 81 -29.52 8.58 7.20
N ARG A 82 -28.61 8.90 6.27
CA ARG A 82 -27.18 8.54 6.33
C ARG A 82 -26.33 9.79 6.56
N ASP A 83 -25.33 9.67 7.41
CA ASP A 83 -24.12 10.50 7.33
C ASP A 83 -22.87 9.61 7.25
N PHE A 84 -21.67 10.20 7.38
CA PHE A 84 -20.44 9.42 7.29
C PHE A 84 -20.23 8.41 8.43
N HIS A 85 -20.91 8.60 9.57
CA HIS A 85 -20.74 7.76 10.76
C HIS A 85 -21.73 6.58 10.73
N GLY A 86 -22.85 6.72 10.02
CA GLY A 86 -23.76 5.61 9.78
C GLY A 86 -25.16 6.04 9.39
N LEU A 87 -26.11 5.16 9.71
CA LEU A 87 -27.53 5.28 9.39
C LEU A 87 -28.33 5.54 10.66
N ILE A 88 -29.48 6.21 10.54
CA ILE A 88 -30.51 6.33 11.57
C ILE A 88 -31.90 6.25 10.94
N GLN A 89 -32.86 5.64 11.64
CA GLN A 89 -34.25 5.58 11.20
C GLN A 89 -35.02 6.81 11.70
N LEU A 90 -35.79 7.43 10.81
CA LEU A 90 -36.69 8.53 11.07
C LEU A 90 -38.14 8.05 10.89
N VAL A 91 -39.00 8.38 11.86
CA VAL A 91 -40.45 8.20 11.76
C VAL A 91 -41.05 9.45 11.13
N ILE A 92 -41.69 9.30 9.98
CA ILE A 92 -42.38 10.40 9.32
C ILE A 92 -43.71 10.63 10.07
N PRO A 93 -43.96 11.85 10.58
CA PRO A 93 -45.19 12.15 11.31
C PRO A 93 -46.40 12.02 10.38
N GLN A 94 -47.52 11.51 10.91
CA GLN A 94 -48.75 11.28 10.14
C GLN A 94 -49.85 12.30 10.46
N ASP A 95 -49.69 13.09 11.52
CA ASP A 95 -50.64 14.11 11.97
C ASP A 95 -50.74 15.27 10.96
N GLU A 96 -51.95 15.80 10.75
CA GLU A 96 -52.22 16.92 9.82
C GLU A 96 -51.38 18.16 10.15
N SER A 97 -51.10 18.42 11.44
CA SER A 97 -50.25 19.53 11.89
C SER A 97 -48.80 19.43 11.40
N ALA A 98 -48.36 18.25 10.95
CA ALA A 98 -47.04 17.97 10.41
C ALA A 98 -47.05 17.69 8.89
N ALA A 99 -48.14 18.01 8.18
CA ALA A 99 -48.28 17.77 6.74
C ALA A 99 -47.13 18.37 5.90
N SER A 100 -46.60 19.54 6.28
CA SER A 100 -45.44 20.17 5.63
C SER A 100 -44.15 19.33 5.75
N VAL A 101 -43.87 18.81 6.95
CA VAL A 101 -42.73 17.92 7.24
C VAL A 101 -42.87 16.61 6.48
N LYS A 102 -44.07 16.01 6.50
CA LYS A 102 -44.41 14.80 5.74
C LYS A 102 -44.22 15.01 4.24
N LYS A 103 -44.65 16.16 3.70
CA LYS A 103 -44.46 16.52 2.29
C LYS A 103 -42.97 16.55 1.92
N ILE A 104 -42.15 17.28 2.68
CA ILE A 104 -40.70 17.39 2.44
C ILE A 104 -40.03 16.00 2.40
N LEU A 105 -40.29 15.14 3.39
CA LEU A 105 -39.64 13.82 3.48
C LEU A 105 -40.19 12.78 2.48
N CYS A 106 -41.44 12.91 2.03
CA CYS A 106 -42.07 12.03 1.06
C CYS A 106 -41.87 12.46 -0.41
N GLU A 107 -41.59 13.74 -0.68
CA GLU A 107 -41.33 14.23 -2.04
C GLU A 107 -39.83 14.29 -2.37
N ALA A 108 -38.95 14.49 -1.38
CA ALA A 108 -37.51 14.55 -1.60
C ALA A 108 -36.95 13.25 -2.25
N PRO A 109 -36.18 13.35 -3.36
CA PRO A 109 -35.49 12.21 -3.96
C PRO A 109 -34.47 11.55 -3.02
N VAL A 110 -34.19 10.27 -3.26
CA VAL A 110 -33.06 9.56 -2.62
C VAL A 110 -31.74 10.27 -2.92
N GLU A 111 -30.79 10.24 -1.98
CA GLU A 111 -29.55 11.04 -1.96
C GLU A 111 -29.72 12.57 -1.92
N SER A 112 -30.93 13.09 -1.69
CA SER A 112 -31.11 14.49 -1.31
C SER A 112 -30.58 14.76 0.10
N VAL A 113 -30.08 15.96 0.33
CA VAL A 113 -29.54 16.41 1.62
C VAL A 113 -30.66 17.08 2.41
N VAL A 114 -30.91 16.57 3.63
CA VAL A 114 -31.93 17.10 4.53
C VAL A 114 -31.36 17.40 5.91
N ARG A 115 -31.94 18.40 6.57
CA ARG A 115 -31.83 18.64 8.01
C ARG A 115 -33.12 18.18 8.67
N VAL A 116 -32.98 17.51 9.81
CA VAL A 116 -34.09 16.94 10.56
C VAL A 116 -33.88 17.22 12.04
N SER A 117 -34.91 17.71 12.73
CA SER A 117 -34.92 17.83 14.19
C SER A 117 -36.07 17.03 14.79
N GLY A 118 -35.85 16.41 15.94
CA GLY A 118 -36.85 15.61 16.63
C GLY A 118 -36.30 14.87 17.85
N THR A 119 -37.14 14.06 18.47
CA THR A 119 -36.82 13.35 19.71
C THR A 119 -36.33 11.94 19.43
N VAL A 120 -35.29 11.49 20.13
CA VAL A 120 -34.85 10.08 20.12
C VAL A 120 -35.85 9.24 20.93
N ILE A 121 -36.42 8.20 20.30
CA ILE A 121 -37.34 7.24 20.92
C ILE A 121 -36.85 5.80 20.72
N SER A 122 -37.29 4.89 21.60
CA SER A 122 -37.10 3.45 21.39
C SER A 122 -37.98 2.99 20.25
N ARG A 123 -37.52 1.99 19.49
CA ARG A 123 -38.41 1.29 18.55
C ARG A 123 -39.48 0.50 19.31
N PRO A 124 -40.63 0.21 18.68
CA PRO A 124 -41.61 -0.72 19.23
C PRO A 124 -40.97 -2.10 19.48
N PRO A 125 -41.34 -2.80 20.57
CA PRO A 125 -40.80 -4.14 20.88
C PRO A 125 -40.95 -5.10 19.69
N GLY A 126 -39.86 -5.79 19.34
CA GLY A 126 -39.80 -6.70 18.20
C GLY A 126 -39.51 -6.03 16.85
N GLN A 127 -39.25 -4.71 16.81
CA GLN A 127 -38.81 -3.97 15.62
C GLN A 127 -37.36 -3.46 15.72
N GLU A 128 -36.61 -3.92 16.72
CA GLU A 128 -35.19 -3.67 16.87
C GLU A 128 -34.41 -4.31 15.72
N ASN A 129 -33.42 -3.59 15.17
CA ASN A 129 -32.57 -4.10 14.10
C ASN A 129 -31.14 -4.40 14.60
N PRO A 130 -30.83 -5.64 15.03
CA PRO A 130 -29.50 -5.98 15.57
C PRO A 130 -28.35 -5.85 14.55
N LYS A 131 -28.65 -5.70 13.25
CA LYS A 131 -27.64 -5.45 12.20
C LYS A 131 -27.25 -3.98 12.06
N MET A 132 -27.86 -3.07 12.83
CA MET A 132 -27.69 -1.63 12.74
C MET A 132 -27.31 -1.07 14.11
N PRO A 133 -26.21 -0.31 14.27
CA PRO A 133 -25.77 0.18 15.58
C PRO A 133 -26.77 1.12 16.28
N THR A 134 -27.65 1.79 15.51
CA THR A 134 -28.76 2.59 16.04
C THR A 134 -30.09 1.80 16.02
N GLY A 135 -30.02 0.46 15.98
CA GLY A 135 -31.15 -0.41 15.67
C GLY A 135 -32.19 -0.55 16.78
N GLU A 136 -31.87 -0.16 18.01
CA GLU A 136 -32.79 -0.10 19.16
C GLU A 136 -33.67 1.16 19.16
N ILE A 137 -33.31 2.16 18.36
CA ILE A 137 -33.89 3.52 18.41
C ILE A 137 -34.33 4.02 17.03
N GLU A 138 -35.13 5.07 17.05
CA GLU A 138 -35.53 5.88 15.90
C GLU A 138 -35.81 7.33 16.32
N ILE A 139 -35.88 8.26 15.37
CA ILE A 139 -36.18 9.67 15.63
C ILE A 139 -37.63 9.95 15.29
N LYS A 140 -38.42 10.42 16.25
CA LYS A 140 -39.73 11.01 15.99
C LYS A 140 -39.53 12.41 15.44
N VAL A 141 -39.71 12.60 14.13
CA VAL A 141 -39.41 13.89 13.47
C VAL A 141 -40.42 14.96 13.87
N LYS A 142 -39.90 16.13 14.23
CA LYS A 142 -40.64 17.34 14.59
C LYS A 142 -40.57 18.41 13.50
N THR A 143 -39.39 18.60 12.90
CA THR A 143 -39.18 19.52 11.76
C THR A 143 -38.23 18.89 10.75
N ALA A 144 -38.44 19.19 9.47
CA ALA A 144 -37.53 18.82 8.38
C ALA A 144 -37.35 19.98 7.40
N GLU A 145 -36.17 20.06 6.80
CA GLU A 145 -35.76 21.09 5.83
C GLU A 145 -34.97 20.39 4.71
N LEU A 146 -35.38 20.61 3.46
CA LEU A 146 -34.65 20.13 2.28
C LEU A 146 -33.55 21.12 1.94
N LEU A 147 -32.30 20.74 2.22
CA LEU A 147 -31.13 21.61 1.99
C LEU A 147 -30.66 21.56 0.54
N ASN A 148 -30.71 20.39 -0.09
CA ASN A 148 -30.38 20.24 -1.51
C ASN A 148 -31.06 19.00 -2.11
N SER A 149 -31.71 19.16 -3.26
CA SER A 149 -32.43 18.07 -3.95
C SER A 149 -31.51 17.32 -4.91
N CYS A 150 -31.59 16.00 -4.94
CA CYS A 150 -30.75 15.17 -5.81
C CYS A 150 -31.45 14.82 -7.14
N LYS A 151 -30.71 14.96 -8.25
CA LYS A 151 -31.12 14.41 -9.55
C LYS A 151 -30.98 12.87 -9.56
N LYS A 152 -31.58 12.20 -10.56
CA LYS A 152 -31.40 10.76 -10.75
C LYS A 152 -29.91 10.40 -10.82
N LEU A 153 -29.49 9.45 -9.99
CA LEU A 153 -28.10 9.02 -9.86
C LEU A 153 -27.67 8.11 -11.03
N PRO A 154 -26.37 8.09 -11.37
CA PRO A 154 -25.81 7.11 -12.31
C PRO A 154 -25.75 5.69 -11.73
N PHE A 155 -25.70 5.55 -10.41
CA PHE A 155 -25.79 4.26 -9.69
C PHE A 155 -26.36 4.45 -8.28
N GLU A 156 -26.85 3.37 -7.69
CA GLU A 156 -27.31 3.39 -6.29
C GLU A 156 -26.14 3.29 -5.29
N ILE A 157 -26.25 4.00 -4.17
CA ILE A 157 -25.27 3.98 -3.08
C ILE A 157 -25.66 2.89 -2.07
N LYS A 158 -25.55 1.63 -2.50
CA LYS A 158 -25.75 0.41 -1.70
C LYS A 158 -24.60 -0.56 -1.96
N ASP A 159 -24.23 -1.37 -0.97
CA ASP A 159 -23.02 -2.18 -1.01
C ASP A 159 -23.12 -3.38 -1.99
N PHE A 160 -24.30 -3.98 -2.13
CA PHE A 160 -24.52 -5.15 -3.00
C PHE A 160 -24.70 -4.81 -4.50
N VAL A 161 -24.66 -3.54 -4.88
CA VAL A 161 -24.86 -3.11 -6.27
C VAL A 161 -23.53 -3.21 -7.01
N LYS A 162 -23.41 -4.20 -7.91
CA LYS A 162 -22.25 -4.34 -8.80
C LYS A 162 -22.16 -3.12 -9.74
N LYS A 163 -21.04 -2.40 -9.66
CA LYS A 163 -20.72 -1.22 -10.47
C LYS A 163 -19.44 -1.51 -11.25
N THR A 164 -19.34 -1.01 -12.48
CA THR A 164 -18.06 -1.04 -13.20
C THR A 164 -17.07 -0.07 -12.57
N GLU A 165 -15.78 -0.41 -12.56
CA GLU A 165 -14.72 0.47 -12.03
C GLU A 165 -14.75 1.84 -12.72
N ALA A 166 -14.87 1.87 -14.05
CA ALA A 166 -14.96 3.10 -14.83
C ALA A 166 -16.09 4.04 -14.34
N LEU A 167 -17.29 3.51 -14.06
CA LEU A 167 -18.41 4.32 -13.58
C LEU A 167 -18.19 4.80 -12.13
N ARG A 168 -17.57 3.97 -11.27
CA ARG A 168 -17.18 4.37 -9.90
C ARG A 168 -16.17 5.51 -9.92
N LEU A 169 -15.19 5.47 -10.83
CA LEU A 169 -14.17 6.52 -10.98
C LEU A 169 -14.75 7.80 -11.60
N GLN A 170 -15.56 7.69 -12.65
CA GLN A 170 -16.21 8.85 -13.29
C GLN A 170 -17.07 9.65 -12.31
N TYR A 171 -17.77 8.97 -11.40
CA TYR A 171 -18.59 9.59 -10.36
C TYR A 171 -18.01 9.36 -8.96
N ARG A 172 -16.68 9.51 -8.82
CA ARG A 172 -15.97 9.19 -7.56
C ARG A 172 -16.53 9.93 -6.34
N TYR A 173 -16.97 11.18 -6.49
CA TYR A 173 -17.64 11.95 -5.44
C TYR A 173 -18.97 11.35 -4.92
N LEU A 174 -19.62 10.47 -5.68
CA LEU A 174 -20.74 9.64 -5.22
C LEU A 174 -20.26 8.31 -4.63
N ASP A 175 -19.28 7.66 -5.27
CA ASP A 175 -18.71 6.39 -4.78
C ASP A 175 -18.07 6.53 -3.39
N LEU A 176 -17.45 7.69 -3.11
CA LEU A 176 -16.92 8.09 -1.80
C LEU A 176 -17.97 8.15 -0.68
N ARG A 177 -19.27 8.17 -0.99
CA ARG A 177 -20.35 8.09 0.02
C ARG A 177 -20.63 6.65 0.50
N SER A 178 -20.10 5.64 -0.19
CA SER A 178 -20.26 4.24 0.22
C SER A 178 -19.54 3.95 1.55
N PHE A 179 -20.05 2.96 2.29
CA PHE A 179 -19.46 2.58 3.57
C PHE A 179 -17.99 2.14 3.42
N GLN A 180 -17.69 1.34 2.39
CA GLN A 180 -16.33 0.87 2.11
C GLN A 180 -15.34 2.03 1.89
N MET A 181 -15.71 3.05 1.10
CA MET A 181 -14.84 4.21 0.87
C MET A 181 -14.68 5.09 2.11
N GLN A 182 -15.75 5.25 2.91
CA GLN A 182 -15.64 5.95 4.19
C GLN A 182 -14.73 5.20 5.17
N TYR A 183 -14.86 3.88 5.30
CA TYR A 183 -13.98 3.05 6.12
C TYR A 183 -12.52 3.15 5.66
N ASN A 184 -12.24 2.86 4.38
CA ASN A 184 -10.87 2.83 3.85
C ASN A 184 -10.12 4.15 4.05
N LEU A 185 -10.75 5.30 3.74
CA LEU A 185 -10.11 6.61 3.85
C LEU A 185 -9.99 7.11 5.30
N ARG A 186 -10.92 6.73 6.18
CA ARG A 186 -10.82 7.05 7.63
C ARG A 186 -9.76 6.20 8.30
N LEU A 187 -9.66 4.92 7.95
CA LEU A 187 -8.61 4.03 8.42
C LEU A 187 -7.23 4.54 8.01
N ARG A 188 -7.07 4.93 6.73
CA ARG A 188 -5.86 5.61 6.21
C ARG A 188 -5.48 6.80 7.08
N SER A 189 -6.41 7.73 7.28
CA SER A 189 -6.17 8.97 8.04
C SER A 189 -5.75 8.67 9.48
N GLN A 190 -6.46 7.77 10.15
CA GLN A 190 -6.18 7.36 11.53
C GLN A 190 -4.81 6.66 11.67
N MET A 191 -4.49 5.73 10.76
CA MET A 191 -3.23 4.98 10.79
C MET A 191 -2.04 5.90 10.51
N VAL A 192 -2.14 6.79 9.53
CA VAL A 192 -1.11 7.82 9.26
C VAL A 192 -0.92 8.75 10.46
N MET A 193 -2.00 9.20 11.12
CA MET A 193 -1.86 10.03 12.32
C MET A 193 -1.12 9.29 13.44
N LYS A 194 -1.46 8.02 13.69
CA LYS A 194 -0.74 7.20 14.68
C LYS A 194 0.74 6.95 14.30
N MET A 195 1.06 6.86 13.02
CA MET A 195 2.46 6.80 12.55
C MET A 195 3.19 8.11 12.84
N ARG A 196 2.56 9.26 12.59
CA ARG A 196 3.10 10.59 12.96
C ARG A 196 3.29 10.74 14.47
N GLU A 197 2.32 10.29 15.27
CA GLU A 197 2.42 10.26 16.74
C GLU A 197 3.64 9.44 17.19
N TYR A 198 3.81 8.22 16.66
CA TYR A 198 4.95 7.36 16.98
C TYR A 198 6.29 8.02 16.63
N LEU A 199 6.45 8.46 15.38
CA LEU A 199 7.70 9.02 14.88
C LEU A 199 8.03 10.34 15.60
N CYS A 200 7.14 11.33 15.59
CA CYS A 200 7.40 12.63 16.21
C CYS A 200 7.44 12.56 17.73
N ASN A 201 6.37 12.07 18.35
CA ASN A 201 6.11 12.31 19.78
C ASN A 201 6.77 11.25 20.68
N LEU A 202 7.01 10.03 20.18
CA LEU A 202 7.67 8.97 20.95
C LEU A 202 9.15 8.79 20.55
N HIS A 203 9.51 8.97 19.28
CA HIS A 203 10.86 8.64 18.79
C HIS A 203 11.69 9.83 18.28
N GLY A 204 11.18 11.06 18.39
CA GLY A 204 11.94 12.30 18.16
C GLY A 204 12.24 12.62 16.69
N PHE A 205 11.48 12.05 15.76
CA PHE A 205 11.60 12.38 14.33
C PHE A 205 11.02 13.76 14.01
N VAL A 206 11.60 14.41 13.00
CA VAL A 206 11.09 15.67 12.45
C VAL A 206 10.39 15.41 11.11
N ASP A 207 9.15 15.90 10.97
CA ASP A 207 8.40 15.91 9.71
C ASP A 207 8.92 17.04 8.84
N ILE A 208 9.61 16.74 7.75
CA ILE A 208 10.25 17.76 6.89
C ILE A 208 9.80 17.58 5.45
N GLU A 209 9.19 18.62 4.89
CA GLU A 209 8.79 18.65 3.49
C GLU A 209 10.00 18.88 2.58
N THR A 210 10.10 18.09 1.50
CA THR A 210 11.17 18.17 0.50
C THR A 210 10.62 18.64 -0.85
N PRO A 211 11.40 19.42 -1.65
CA PRO A 211 10.91 19.97 -2.92
C PRO A 211 10.41 18.93 -3.95
N THR A 212 9.23 19.20 -4.52
CA THR A 212 8.62 18.41 -5.60
C THR A 212 9.11 18.78 -7.00
N LEU A 213 9.61 20.00 -7.21
CA LEU A 213 10.25 20.42 -8.47
C LEU A 213 11.77 20.30 -8.30
N PHE A 214 12.35 19.23 -8.84
CA PHE A 214 13.78 18.93 -8.68
C PHE A 214 14.50 18.72 -10.02
N LYS A 215 15.80 18.41 -9.98
CA LYS A 215 16.57 17.99 -11.16
C LYS A 215 16.33 16.51 -11.45
N LYS A 216 16.45 16.13 -12.73
CA LYS A 216 16.44 14.72 -13.13
C LYS A 216 17.55 13.94 -12.40
N THR A 217 17.24 12.72 -12.00
CA THR A 217 18.20 11.80 -11.36
C THR A 217 18.59 10.64 -12.29
N PRO A 218 19.82 10.10 -12.21
CA PRO A 218 20.18 8.87 -12.93
C PRO A 218 19.58 7.63 -12.24
N GLY A 219 19.27 6.60 -13.05
CA GLY A 219 18.69 5.34 -12.59
C GLY A 219 17.19 5.38 -12.27
N GLY A 220 16.66 4.23 -11.85
CA GLY A 220 15.26 4.07 -11.45
C GLY A 220 14.25 4.10 -12.60
N ALA A 221 13.02 4.53 -12.27
CA ALA A 221 11.91 4.66 -13.20
C ALA A 221 12.03 5.90 -14.08
N LYS A 222 11.17 5.99 -15.11
CA LYS A 222 11.00 7.26 -15.84
C LYS A 222 10.35 8.31 -14.93
N GLU A 223 10.80 9.56 -15.07
CA GLU A 223 10.35 10.69 -14.28
C GLU A 223 9.43 11.60 -15.12
N PHE A 224 8.35 12.09 -14.53
CA PHE A 224 7.54 13.15 -15.13
C PHE A 224 8.32 14.46 -15.16
N VAL A 225 8.32 15.13 -16.31
CA VAL A 225 8.97 16.44 -16.51
C VAL A 225 7.97 17.59 -16.40
N VAL A 226 8.43 18.72 -15.83
CA VAL A 226 7.68 19.96 -15.73
C VAL A 226 8.48 21.07 -16.42
N PRO A 227 7.97 21.74 -17.46
CA PRO A 227 8.73 22.74 -18.20
C PRO A 227 8.99 23.99 -17.35
N SER A 228 10.21 24.53 -17.44
CA SER A 228 10.54 25.84 -16.88
C SER A 228 10.17 26.96 -17.87
N ARG A 229 10.02 28.18 -17.36
CA ARG A 229 10.01 29.39 -18.20
C ARG A 229 11.40 29.72 -18.77
N GLU A 230 12.46 29.14 -18.21
CA GLU A 230 13.80 29.25 -18.79
C GLU A 230 13.91 28.31 -20.02
N PRO A 231 14.22 28.83 -21.22
CA PRO A 231 14.26 28.02 -22.45
C PRO A 231 15.15 26.79 -22.33
N GLY A 232 14.61 25.62 -22.70
CA GLY A 232 15.36 24.36 -22.74
C GLY A 232 15.64 23.71 -21.38
N LYS A 233 15.15 24.26 -20.26
CA LYS A 233 15.27 23.65 -18.94
C LYS A 233 13.93 23.11 -18.43
N PHE A 234 14.02 22.01 -17.69
CA PHE A 234 12.88 21.27 -17.14
C PHE A 234 13.20 20.87 -15.69
N TYR A 235 12.18 20.86 -14.85
CA TYR A 235 12.21 20.12 -13.59
C TYR A 235 11.76 18.67 -13.84
N SER A 236 12.14 17.76 -12.95
CA SER A 236 11.57 16.42 -12.84
C SER A 236 10.84 16.29 -11.51
N LEU A 237 9.73 15.55 -11.50
CA LEU A 237 9.03 15.15 -10.27
C LEU A 237 9.77 13.97 -9.61
N PRO A 238 9.99 13.98 -8.28
CA PRO A 238 10.80 12.98 -7.61
C PRO A 238 10.12 11.62 -7.54
N GLN A 239 10.89 10.57 -7.84
CA GLN A 239 10.50 9.17 -7.64
C GLN A 239 10.40 8.79 -6.14
N SER A 240 11.14 9.52 -5.29
CA SER A 240 11.11 9.53 -3.83
C SER A 240 12.02 10.68 -3.32
N PRO A 241 11.98 11.07 -2.03
CA PRO A 241 12.90 12.06 -1.45
C PRO A 241 14.36 11.58 -1.27
N GLN A 242 14.78 10.49 -1.91
CA GLN A 242 16.03 9.76 -1.62
C GLN A 242 17.31 10.60 -1.62
N GLN A 243 17.43 11.65 -2.44
CA GLN A 243 18.60 12.53 -2.38
C GLN A 243 18.51 13.54 -1.23
N PHE A 244 17.32 14.11 -0.99
CA PHE A 244 17.12 15.09 0.07
C PHE A 244 17.32 14.47 1.45
N LYS A 245 16.78 13.27 1.71
CA LYS A 245 16.91 12.65 3.03
C LYS A 245 18.36 12.36 3.44
N GLN A 246 19.22 11.98 2.49
CA GLN A 246 20.67 11.86 2.72
C GLN A 246 21.28 13.24 3.09
N LEU A 247 20.96 14.29 2.33
CA LEU A 247 21.41 15.66 2.63
C LEU A 247 20.88 16.18 3.99
N LEU A 248 19.70 15.75 4.44
CA LEU A 248 19.16 16.08 5.76
C LEU A 248 19.93 15.37 6.89
N MET A 249 20.48 14.17 6.66
CA MET A 249 21.39 13.50 7.60
C MET A 249 22.74 14.24 7.68
N VAL A 250 23.30 14.67 6.54
CA VAL A 250 24.48 15.57 6.51
C VAL A 250 24.20 16.90 7.23
N GLY A 251 22.98 17.43 7.10
CA GLY A 251 22.50 18.61 7.81
C GLY A 251 22.32 18.46 9.33
N GLY A 252 22.62 17.29 9.91
CA GLY A 252 22.63 17.08 11.36
C GLY A 252 21.26 16.89 12.01
N LEU A 253 20.23 16.51 11.24
CA LEU A 253 18.86 16.35 11.76
C LEU A 253 18.61 15.07 12.57
N ASP A 254 19.54 14.10 12.54
CA ASP A 254 19.50 12.76 13.16
C ASP A 254 18.34 11.85 12.73
N ARG A 255 17.10 12.34 12.70
CA ARG A 255 15.86 11.56 12.49
C ARG A 255 14.88 12.34 11.63
N TYR A 256 14.79 11.94 10.37
CA TYR A 256 13.90 12.52 9.39
C TYR A 256 12.76 11.55 9.05
N PHE A 257 11.56 12.08 8.88
CA PHE A 257 10.53 11.40 8.09
C PHE A 257 9.68 12.38 7.28
N GLN A 258 8.94 11.85 6.31
CA GLN A 258 7.93 12.59 5.56
C GLN A 258 6.82 11.64 5.07
N VAL A 259 5.58 12.13 5.04
CA VAL A 259 4.49 11.50 4.28
C VAL A 259 4.52 12.02 2.83
N ALA A 260 5.53 11.58 2.08
CA ALA A 260 5.91 12.14 0.78
C ALA A 260 4.97 11.71 -0.36
N ARG A 261 4.78 12.61 -1.33
CA ARG A 261 4.22 12.28 -2.65
C ARG A 261 5.35 11.90 -3.61
N CYS A 262 5.16 10.78 -4.31
CA CYS A 262 6.16 10.19 -5.17
C CYS A 262 5.55 9.94 -6.56
N TYR A 263 6.35 10.12 -7.61
CA TYR A 263 5.89 10.16 -8.99
C TYR A 263 6.73 9.23 -9.87
N ARG A 264 6.09 8.37 -10.67
CA ARG A 264 6.76 7.47 -11.62
C ARG A 264 5.97 7.41 -12.93
N ASP A 265 6.62 7.74 -14.04
CA ASP A 265 6.06 7.67 -15.39
C ASP A 265 6.17 6.23 -15.94
N GLU A 266 5.53 5.31 -15.22
CA GLU A 266 5.40 3.90 -15.60
C GLU A 266 3.95 3.56 -15.94
N GLY A 267 3.76 2.47 -16.71
CA GLY A 267 2.44 1.90 -16.94
C GLY A 267 1.74 1.53 -15.63
N SER A 268 0.54 2.07 -15.43
CA SER A 268 -0.30 1.79 -14.25
C SER A 268 -0.71 0.31 -14.19
N ARG A 269 -0.76 -0.24 -12.97
CA ARG A 269 -1.11 -1.64 -12.66
C ARG A 269 -2.18 -1.66 -11.56
N PRO A 270 -2.83 -2.78 -11.23
CA PRO A 270 -3.80 -2.83 -10.13
C PRO A 270 -3.22 -2.38 -8.76
N ASP A 271 -1.90 -2.53 -8.59
CA ASP A 271 -1.11 -2.16 -7.40
C ASP A 271 -0.20 -0.94 -7.61
N ARG A 272 -0.25 -0.26 -8.76
CA ARG A 272 0.59 0.92 -9.08
C ARG A 272 -0.23 2.10 -9.58
N GLN A 273 0.20 3.30 -9.20
CA GLN A 273 -0.35 4.58 -9.66
C GLN A 273 0.81 5.49 -10.08
N PRO A 274 0.61 6.40 -11.06
CA PRO A 274 1.66 7.33 -11.49
C PRO A 274 2.05 8.32 -10.38
N GLU A 275 1.11 8.63 -9.48
CA GLU A 275 1.34 9.34 -8.23
C GLU A 275 0.93 8.43 -7.06
N PHE A 276 1.78 8.33 -6.03
CA PHE A 276 1.54 7.52 -4.85
C PHE A 276 2.15 8.18 -3.60
N THR A 277 1.91 7.59 -2.44
CA THR A 277 2.33 8.11 -1.14
C THR A 277 3.28 7.15 -0.46
N GLN A 278 4.39 7.66 0.08
CA GLN A 278 5.30 6.91 0.92
C GLN A 278 5.34 7.48 2.34
N ILE A 279 5.61 6.63 3.32
CA ILE A 279 6.19 7.06 4.60
C ILE A 279 7.70 6.88 4.43
N ASP A 280 8.39 7.95 4.10
CA ASP A 280 9.83 7.97 3.87
C ASP A 280 10.53 8.32 5.17
N ILE A 281 11.50 7.51 5.60
CA ILE A 281 12.18 7.59 6.90
C ILE A 281 13.69 7.46 6.67
N GLU A 282 14.49 8.27 7.37
CA GLU A 282 15.95 8.19 7.37
C GLU A 282 16.50 8.54 8.77
N MET A 283 17.57 7.87 9.19
CA MET A 283 18.22 8.05 10.49
C MET A 283 19.74 8.06 10.35
N SER A 284 20.41 8.90 11.15
CA SER A 284 21.85 8.88 11.38
C SER A 284 22.24 7.86 12.46
N PHE A 285 23.51 7.45 12.43
CA PHE A 285 24.16 6.60 13.44
C PHE A 285 23.42 5.28 13.75
N VAL A 286 22.74 4.73 12.74
CA VAL A 286 21.90 3.54 12.86
C VAL A 286 22.46 2.37 12.04
N ASP A 287 22.21 1.15 12.50
CA ASP A 287 22.41 -0.07 11.73
C ASP A 287 21.10 -0.61 11.15
N GLN A 288 21.18 -1.73 10.41
CA GLN A 288 20.01 -2.35 9.79
C GLN A 288 18.97 -2.81 10.83
N THR A 289 19.43 -3.40 11.94
CA THR A 289 18.58 -3.92 13.02
C THR A 289 17.79 -2.81 13.72
N GLY A 290 18.41 -1.65 13.94
CA GLY A 290 17.76 -0.48 14.53
C GLY A 290 16.61 0.05 13.67
N ILE A 291 16.78 0.08 12.35
CA ILE A 291 15.72 0.48 11.41
C ILE A 291 14.60 -0.56 11.39
N GLN A 292 14.93 -1.86 11.32
CA GLN A 292 13.94 -2.93 11.36
C GLN A 292 13.07 -2.87 12.63
N SER A 293 13.71 -2.69 13.79
CA SER A 293 13.05 -2.57 15.09
C SER A 293 12.15 -1.33 15.19
N LEU A 294 12.56 -0.20 14.60
CA LEU A 294 11.72 1.02 14.53
C LEU A 294 10.44 0.75 13.74
N ILE A 295 10.53 0.05 12.60
CA ILE A 295 9.38 -0.20 11.71
C ILE A 295 8.43 -1.25 12.30
N GLU A 296 8.96 -2.25 12.99
CA GLU A 296 8.17 -3.20 13.78
C GLU A 296 7.33 -2.47 14.84
N GLY A 297 7.96 -1.62 15.64
CA GLY A 297 7.28 -0.79 16.64
C GLY A 297 6.29 0.21 16.02
N LEU A 298 6.65 0.83 14.89
CA LEU A 298 5.78 1.76 14.14
C LEU A 298 4.50 1.06 13.68
N LEU A 299 4.62 -0.14 13.09
CA LEU A 299 3.48 -0.91 12.60
C LEU A 299 2.63 -1.44 13.76
N GLN A 300 3.25 -1.98 14.82
CA GLN A 300 2.53 -2.40 16.02
C GLN A 300 1.77 -1.24 16.69
N TYR A 301 2.41 -0.07 16.85
CA TYR A 301 1.76 1.11 17.45
C TYR A 301 0.63 1.62 16.56
N SER A 302 0.87 1.76 15.25
CA SER A 302 -0.09 2.34 14.31
C SER A 302 -1.25 1.42 13.93
N TRP A 303 -1.13 0.09 14.15
CA TRP A 303 -2.11 -0.92 13.73
C TRP A 303 -3.57 -0.61 14.12
N PRO A 304 -4.54 -0.92 13.25
CA PRO A 304 -5.96 -0.81 13.62
C PRO A 304 -6.36 -1.76 14.74
N ARG A 305 -7.41 -1.38 15.50
CA ARG A 305 -7.92 -2.18 16.64
C ARG A 305 -9.01 -3.18 16.25
N ASP A 306 -9.53 -3.04 15.03
CA ASP A 306 -10.50 -3.93 14.38
C ASP A 306 -9.82 -5.04 13.55
N LYS A 307 -8.50 -5.20 13.73
CA LYS A 307 -7.66 -6.22 13.10
C LYS A 307 -6.89 -6.96 14.19
N ASP A 308 -6.47 -8.19 13.89
CA ASP A 308 -5.66 -8.99 14.80
C ASP A 308 -4.34 -8.27 15.12
N PRO A 309 -3.83 -8.40 16.36
CA PRO A 309 -2.67 -7.66 16.83
C PRO A 309 -1.38 -8.13 16.14
N VAL A 310 -0.52 -7.17 15.80
CA VAL A 310 0.80 -7.44 15.21
C VAL A 310 1.77 -7.92 16.28
N VAL A 311 2.34 -9.10 16.05
CA VAL A 311 3.42 -9.68 16.87
C VAL A 311 4.77 -9.23 16.30
N VAL A 312 5.67 -8.82 17.19
CA VAL A 312 7.05 -8.39 16.88
C VAL A 312 8.02 -9.15 17.80
N PRO A 313 9.29 -9.39 17.41
CA PRO A 313 9.89 -9.01 16.13
C PRO A 313 9.35 -9.83 14.95
N PHE A 314 9.52 -9.33 13.73
CA PHE A 314 9.13 -10.08 12.53
C PHE A 314 10.17 -11.15 12.20
N PRO A 315 9.77 -12.29 11.59
CA PRO A 315 10.72 -13.24 11.06
C PRO A 315 11.57 -12.58 9.96
N SER A 316 12.80 -13.06 9.81
CA SER A 316 13.71 -12.62 8.74
C SER A 316 14.22 -13.81 7.94
N MET A 317 14.54 -13.57 6.67
CA MET A 317 15.00 -14.55 5.69
C MET A 317 15.95 -13.88 4.71
N THR A 318 17.02 -14.55 4.31
CA THR A 318 17.91 -14.00 3.27
C THR A 318 17.23 -14.06 1.90
N PHE A 319 17.60 -13.17 0.99
CA PHE A 319 17.16 -13.17 -0.40
C PHE A 319 17.44 -14.51 -1.10
N ALA A 320 18.59 -15.13 -0.78
CA ALA A 320 18.96 -16.45 -1.27
C ALA A 320 17.97 -17.55 -0.80
N GLU A 321 17.60 -17.56 0.48
CA GLU A 321 16.60 -18.50 1.03
C GLU A 321 15.21 -18.24 0.45
N ALA A 322 14.80 -16.97 0.32
CA ALA A 322 13.49 -16.59 -0.25
C ALA A 322 13.35 -17.08 -1.70
N LEU A 323 14.37 -16.84 -2.55
CA LEU A 323 14.41 -17.38 -3.91
C LEU A 323 14.47 -18.92 -3.92
N ALA A 324 15.30 -19.55 -3.08
CA ALA A 324 15.47 -21.00 -3.10
C ALA A 324 14.23 -21.78 -2.61
N THR A 325 13.47 -21.22 -1.66
CA THR A 325 12.34 -21.90 -0.99
C THR A 325 10.96 -21.41 -1.42
N TYR A 326 10.84 -20.23 -2.01
CA TYR A 326 9.57 -19.66 -2.50
C TYR A 326 9.61 -19.14 -3.94
N GLY A 327 10.79 -19.01 -4.56
CA GLY A 327 10.92 -18.56 -5.95
C GLY A 327 10.73 -17.05 -6.15
N THR A 328 10.64 -16.28 -5.07
CA THR A 328 10.45 -14.82 -5.07
C THR A 328 11.05 -14.20 -3.82
N ASP A 329 11.53 -12.96 -3.99
CA ASP A 329 11.90 -11.98 -2.98
C ASP A 329 10.74 -11.49 -2.08
N LYS A 330 9.48 -11.72 -2.45
CA LYS A 330 8.29 -11.34 -1.69
C LYS A 330 7.34 -12.52 -1.45
N PRO A 331 7.74 -13.52 -0.65
CA PRO A 331 6.95 -14.73 -0.44
C PRO A 331 5.69 -14.46 0.39
N ASP A 332 4.56 -15.05 -0.03
CA ASP A 332 3.40 -15.20 0.86
C ASP A 332 3.63 -16.39 1.80
N THR A 333 4.04 -16.08 3.03
CA THR A 333 4.41 -17.05 4.07
C THR A 333 3.23 -17.62 4.85
N ARG A 334 1.99 -17.20 4.58
CA ARG A 334 0.79 -17.71 5.26
C ARG A 334 0.49 -19.18 5.00
N PHE A 335 1.00 -19.73 3.89
CA PHE A 335 0.79 -21.13 3.50
C PHE A 335 2.10 -21.84 3.14
N GLY A 336 2.06 -23.17 3.11
CA GLY A 336 3.22 -24.03 2.81
C GLY A 336 3.61 -24.06 1.33
N MET A 337 3.63 -25.27 0.75
CA MET A 337 4.06 -25.53 -0.64
C MET A 337 5.47 -24.96 -0.95
N LYS A 338 6.42 -25.14 -0.03
CA LYS A 338 7.82 -24.72 -0.24
C LYS A 338 8.44 -25.46 -1.43
N ILE A 339 9.35 -24.78 -2.12
CA ILE A 339 10.23 -25.37 -3.13
C ILE A 339 11.27 -26.21 -2.40
N VAL A 340 11.41 -27.47 -2.82
CA VAL A 340 12.39 -28.43 -2.32
C VAL A 340 13.35 -28.77 -3.45
N ASP A 341 14.65 -28.79 -3.15
CA ASP A 341 15.65 -29.34 -4.07
C ASP A 341 15.65 -30.87 -3.97
N ILE A 342 15.48 -31.52 -5.12
CA ILE A 342 15.42 -32.98 -5.22
C ILE A 342 16.50 -33.53 -6.16
N SER A 343 17.47 -32.69 -6.55
CA SER A 343 18.54 -33.01 -7.51
C SER A 343 19.34 -34.24 -7.12
N ASP A 344 19.65 -34.41 -5.82
CA ASP A 344 20.42 -35.54 -5.31
C ASP A 344 19.70 -36.89 -5.52
N VAL A 345 18.37 -36.91 -5.46
CA VAL A 345 17.55 -38.13 -5.70
C VAL A 345 17.67 -38.59 -7.16
N PHE A 346 17.89 -37.65 -8.08
CA PHE A 346 17.96 -37.90 -9.52
C PHE A 346 19.38 -37.97 -10.08
N ARG A 347 20.44 -37.78 -9.27
CA ARG A 347 21.84 -37.83 -9.75
C ARG A 347 22.19 -39.15 -10.46
N ASN A 348 21.59 -40.26 -10.06
CA ASN A 348 21.79 -41.59 -10.64
C ASN A 348 20.59 -42.09 -11.46
N THR A 349 19.74 -41.20 -11.97
CA THR A 349 18.58 -41.60 -12.79
C THR A 349 19.00 -41.97 -14.21
N GLU A 350 18.31 -42.92 -14.85
CA GLU A 350 18.51 -43.26 -16.28
C GLU A 350 17.77 -42.31 -17.23
N VAL A 351 16.96 -41.41 -16.68
CA VAL A 351 16.15 -40.43 -17.42
C VAL A 351 17.03 -39.33 -18.01
N ARG A 352 17.33 -39.44 -19.32
CA ARG A 352 18.23 -38.54 -20.06
C ARG A 352 17.97 -37.06 -19.83
N PHE A 353 16.72 -36.60 -19.89
CA PHE A 353 16.42 -35.16 -19.74
C PHE A 353 16.84 -34.59 -18.36
N LEU A 354 16.81 -35.42 -17.30
CA LEU A 354 17.29 -35.04 -15.97
C LEU A 354 18.81 -35.05 -15.90
N GLN A 355 19.48 -36.03 -16.53
CA GLN A 355 20.95 -36.05 -16.65
C GLN A 355 21.47 -34.83 -17.44
N ASP A 356 20.81 -34.45 -18.54
CA ASP A 356 21.16 -33.29 -19.39
C ASP A 356 20.98 -31.94 -18.67
N VAL A 357 20.17 -31.90 -17.61
CA VAL A 357 20.07 -30.75 -16.71
C VAL A 357 21.15 -30.83 -15.63
N LEU A 358 21.24 -31.95 -14.91
CA LEU A 358 22.15 -32.12 -13.75
C LEU A 358 23.64 -32.09 -14.11
N SER A 359 24.00 -32.35 -15.37
CA SER A 359 25.37 -32.20 -15.90
C SER A 359 25.81 -30.74 -16.06
N LYS A 360 24.90 -29.76 -16.01
CA LYS A 360 25.21 -28.33 -16.15
C LYS A 360 25.51 -27.72 -14.77
N PRO A 361 26.52 -26.82 -14.63
CA PRO A 361 26.97 -26.31 -13.34
C PRO A 361 25.94 -25.43 -12.57
N LYS A 362 24.87 -24.97 -13.24
CA LYS A 362 23.71 -24.28 -12.61
C LYS A 362 22.41 -25.07 -12.74
N GLY A 363 22.49 -26.34 -13.14
CA GLY A 363 21.36 -27.23 -13.32
C GLY A 363 20.84 -27.81 -12.01
N THR A 364 19.53 -27.92 -11.87
CA THR A 364 18.86 -28.43 -10.67
C THR A 364 17.52 -29.06 -11.05
N VAL A 365 17.06 -30.00 -10.24
CA VAL A 365 15.72 -30.56 -10.27
C VAL A 365 15.04 -30.16 -8.96
N LYS A 366 13.91 -29.46 -9.07
CA LYS A 366 13.18 -28.93 -7.92
C LYS A 366 11.71 -29.31 -8.01
N ALA A 367 11.03 -29.34 -6.88
CA ALA A 367 9.59 -29.58 -6.85
C ALA A 367 8.87 -28.81 -5.74
N ILE A 368 7.56 -28.66 -5.91
CA ILE A 368 6.63 -28.25 -4.85
C ILE A 368 5.64 -29.37 -4.56
N ARG A 369 5.30 -29.53 -3.28
CA ARG A 369 4.20 -30.39 -2.80
C ARG A 369 2.90 -29.60 -2.74
N ILE A 370 1.85 -30.11 -3.36
CA ILE A 370 0.48 -29.61 -3.28
C ILE A 370 -0.31 -30.55 -2.35
N PRO A 371 -0.59 -30.15 -1.10
CA PRO A 371 -1.35 -30.98 -0.15
C PRO A 371 -2.78 -31.22 -0.65
N GLU A 372 -3.26 -32.47 -0.55
CA GLU A 372 -4.58 -32.92 -1.06
C GLU A 372 -4.82 -32.61 -2.55
N GLY A 373 -3.76 -32.37 -3.32
CA GLY A 373 -3.82 -31.94 -4.71
C GLY A 373 -4.54 -32.93 -5.65
N ALA A 374 -4.59 -34.21 -5.34
CA ALA A 374 -5.23 -35.24 -6.17
C ALA A 374 -6.77 -35.27 -6.02
N LYS A 375 -7.26 -34.81 -4.86
CA LYS A 375 -8.67 -34.59 -4.53
C LYS A 375 -9.14 -33.22 -5.03
N TYR A 376 -8.31 -32.20 -4.79
CA TYR A 376 -8.39 -30.83 -5.28
C TYR A 376 -8.46 -30.71 -6.81
N LEU A 377 -7.40 -31.10 -7.51
CA LEU A 377 -7.15 -30.69 -8.90
C LEU A 377 -7.74 -31.66 -9.92
N LYS A 378 -8.34 -31.11 -10.97
CA LYS A 378 -8.88 -31.84 -12.12
C LYS A 378 -7.89 -31.73 -13.29
N ARG A 379 -8.00 -32.65 -14.25
CA ARG A 379 -7.14 -32.70 -15.45
C ARG A 379 -7.01 -31.35 -16.18
N LYS A 380 -8.07 -30.55 -16.25
CA LYS A 380 -8.06 -29.20 -16.85
C LYS A 380 -7.11 -28.23 -16.14
N ASP A 381 -7.04 -28.30 -14.82
CA ASP A 381 -6.22 -27.38 -14.01
C ASP A 381 -4.74 -27.73 -14.15
N ILE A 382 -4.45 -29.02 -14.19
CA ILE A 382 -3.11 -29.57 -14.44
C ILE A 382 -2.61 -29.20 -15.84
N GLU A 383 -3.49 -29.22 -16.85
CA GLU A 383 -3.18 -28.70 -18.19
C GLU A 383 -2.93 -27.19 -18.17
N SER A 384 -3.71 -26.42 -17.39
CA SER A 384 -3.49 -24.99 -17.19
C SER A 384 -2.14 -24.70 -16.53
N ILE A 385 -1.74 -25.50 -15.52
CA ILE A 385 -0.44 -25.43 -14.85
C ILE A 385 0.71 -25.69 -15.83
N ARG A 386 0.59 -26.73 -16.68
CA ARG A 386 1.59 -27.01 -17.73
C ARG A 386 1.66 -25.90 -18.77
N LYS A 387 0.52 -25.33 -19.16
CA LYS A 387 0.45 -24.19 -20.08
C LYS A 387 1.13 -22.94 -19.50
N VAL A 388 0.94 -22.62 -18.22
CA VAL A 388 1.64 -21.50 -17.56
C VAL A 388 3.16 -21.69 -17.58
N ALA A 389 3.64 -22.93 -17.39
CA ALA A 389 5.08 -23.24 -17.46
C ALA A 389 5.65 -23.07 -18.87
N ALA A 390 4.94 -23.55 -19.89
CA ALA A 390 5.32 -23.40 -21.29
C ALA A 390 5.28 -21.93 -21.75
N ASP A 391 4.13 -21.26 -21.59
CA ASP A 391 3.88 -19.93 -22.15
C ASP A 391 4.72 -18.82 -21.50
N HIS A 392 4.95 -18.87 -20.17
CA HIS A 392 5.64 -17.79 -19.45
C HIS A 392 7.13 -18.07 -19.17
N PHE A 393 7.56 -19.32 -19.13
CA PHE A 393 8.93 -19.69 -18.74
C PHE A 393 9.66 -20.55 -19.78
N ASN A 394 8.97 -21.05 -20.81
CA ASN A 394 9.49 -22.01 -21.79
C ASN A 394 10.15 -23.23 -21.11
N GLN A 395 9.51 -23.74 -20.06
CA GLN A 395 9.97 -24.88 -19.26
C GLN A 395 8.86 -25.90 -19.09
N GLU A 396 9.22 -27.18 -19.02
CA GLU A 396 8.26 -28.24 -18.69
C GLU A 396 8.09 -28.38 -17.17
N VAL A 397 6.85 -28.66 -16.75
CA VAL A 397 6.51 -29.11 -15.41
C VAL A 397 5.79 -30.45 -15.49
N LEU A 398 6.21 -31.36 -14.61
CA LEU A 398 5.82 -32.76 -14.60
C LEU A 398 4.96 -33.03 -13.34
N PRO A 399 3.64 -33.20 -13.50
CA PRO A 399 2.75 -33.50 -12.39
C PRO A 399 2.84 -34.98 -12.02
N VAL A 400 2.90 -35.26 -10.72
CA VAL A 400 3.00 -36.62 -10.18
C VAL A 400 1.98 -36.79 -9.05
N PHE A 401 1.09 -37.77 -9.18
CA PHE A 401 -0.05 -37.98 -8.28
C PHE A 401 0.19 -39.18 -7.39
N LEU A 402 0.07 -39.01 -6.07
CA LEU A 402 0.07 -40.12 -5.11
C LEU A 402 -1.39 -40.47 -4.75
N LYS A 403 -1.83 -41.66 -5.17
CA LYS A 403 -3.13 -42.21 -4.76
C LYS A 403 -3.01 -43.01 -3.44
N ALA A 404 -4.15 -43.28 -2.79
CA ALA A 404 -4.25 -44.02 -1.52
C ALA A 404 -3.60 -45.43 -1.50
N SER A 405 -3.23 -46.01 -2.64
CA SER A 405 -2.43 -47.26 -2.70
C SER A 405 -0.91 -47.03 -2.79
N ARG A 406 -0.45 -45.78 -2.58
CA ARG A 406 0.90 -45.29 -2.91
C ARG A 406 1.35 -45.56 -4.35
N HIS A 407 0.43 -45.84 -5.26
CA HIS A 407 0.73 -45.99 -6.68
C HIS A 407 0.85 -44.62 -7.34
N TRP A 408 1.99 -44.39 -8.00
CA TRP A 408 2.34 -43.15 -8.68
C TRP A 408 1.67 -43.13 -10.05
N ASN A 409 0.79 -42.17 -10.31
CA ASN A 409 0.02 -42.10 -11.57
C ASN A 409 0.47 -40.91 -12.42
N SER A 410 1.47 -41.10 -13.27
CA SER A 410 2.01 -40.08 -14.19
C SER A 410 2.80 -40.76 -15.33
N PRO A 411 2.88 -40.19 -16.55
CA PRO A 411 3.77 -40.70 -17.60
C PRO A 411 5.25 -40.77 -17.18
N VAL A 412 5.66 -40.00 -16.17
CA VAL A 412 7.02 -40.02 -15.63
C VAL A 412 7.17 -41.03 -14.48
N ALA A 413 6.06 -41.49 -13.88
CA ALA A 413 6.09 -42.48 -12.80
C ALA A 413 6.65 -43.84 -13.27
N GLU A 414 6.50 -44.19 -14.54
CA GLU A 414 7.11 -45.39 -15.15
C GLU A 414 8.66 -45.34 -15.14
N PHE A 415 9.24 -44.14 -15.00
CA PHE A 415 10.69 -43.91 -15.02
C PHE A 415 11.28 -43.54 -13.64
N ILE A 416 10.44 -43.36 -12.62
CA ILE A 416 10.89 -43.12 -11.24
C ILE A 416 11.00 -44.48 -10.55
N LEU A 417 12.23 -44.90 -10.26
CA LEU A 417 12.49 -46.18 -9.59
C LEU A 417 11.88 -46.17 -8.19
N GLU A 418 11.45 -47.33 -7.68
CA GLU A 418 10.85 -47.48 -6.35
C GLU A 418 11.70 -46.85 -5.22
N LYS A 419 13.03 -46.98 -5.33
CA LYS A 419 14.00 -46.32 -4.43
C LYS A 419 13.92 -44.79 -4.45
N GLN A 420 13.73 -44.18 -5.63
CA GLN A 420 13.56 -42.73 -5.78
C GLN A 420 12.20 -42.29 -5.24
N SER A 421 11.13 -43.06 -5.48
CA SER A 421 9.80 -42.80 -4.94
C SER A 421 9.78 -42.75 -3.41
N LEU A 422 10.46 -43.69 -2.74
CA LEU A 422 10.58 -43.71 -1.28
C LEU A 422 11.36 -42.50 -0.74
N GLU A 423 12.47 -42.13 -1.39
CA GLU A 423 13.25 -40.96 -0.96
C GLU A 423 12.49 -39.64 -1.21
N LEU A 424 11.71 -39.53 -2.29
CA LEU A 424 10.82 -38.38 -2.53
C LEU A 424 9.71 -38.27 -1.48
N ILE A 425 9.08 -39.38 -1.09
CA ILE A 425 8.08 -39.42 0.00
C ILE A 425 8.69 -38.88 1.29
N ARG A 426 9.93 -39.30 1.61
CA ARG A 426 10.65 -38.84 2.80
C ARG A 426 11.05 -37.36 2.72
N LEU A 427 11.68 -36.97 1.62
CA LEU A 427 12.28 -35.64 1.43
C LEU A 427 11.23 -34.52 1.30
N MET A 428 10.05 -34.82 0.74
CA MET A 428 8.95 -33.87 0.57
C MET A 428 7.81 -34.08 1.58
N GLU A 429 7.96 -35.00 2.53
CA GLU A 429 6.96 -35.35 3.57
C GLU A 429 5.57 -35.71 3.00
N LEU A 430 5.55 -36.41 1.85
CA LEU A 430 4.34 -36.67 1.08
C LEU A 430 3.32 -37.53 1.84
N GLN A 431 2.05 -37.16 1.73
CA GLN A 431 0.90 -37.91 2.24
C GLN A 431 0.08 -38.49 1.09
N GLU A 432 -0.95 -39.27 1.43
CA GLU A 432 -1.93 -39.74 0.46
C GLU A 432 -2.75 -38.57 -0.11
N GLU A 433 -3.12 -38.69 -1.40
CA GLU A 433 -3.82 -37.67 -2.18
C GLU A 433 -3.05 -36.36 -2.45
N ASP A 434 -1.74 -36.32 -2.17
CA ASP A 434 -0.88 -35.23 -2.58
C ASP A 434 -0.50 -35.26 -4.07
N VAL A 435 -0.16 -34.09 -4.61
CA VAL A 435 0.42 -33.93 -5.95
C VAL A 435 1.78 -33.22 -5.85
N ILE A 436 2.78 -33.75 -6.54
CA ILE A 436 4.06 -33.09 -6.76
C ILE A 436 4.03 -32.40 -8.12
N LEU A 437 4.53 -31.16 -8.19
CA LEU A 437 4.95 -30.55 -9.46
C LEU A 437 6.48 -30.49 -9.49
N LEU A 438 7.08 -31.23 -10.42
CA LEU A 438 8.53 -31.32 -10.62
C LEU A 438 8.94 -30.50 -11.86
N THR A 439 10.02 -29.74 -11.77
CA THR A 439 10.68 -29.13 -12.95
C THR A 439 12.18 -29.29 -12.87
N ALA A 440 12.84 -29.23 -14.03
CA ALA A 440 14.28 -29.34 -14.18
C ALA A 440 14.80 -28.21 -15.08
N GLY A 441 15.90 -27.56 -14.68
CA GLY A 441 16.51 -26.50 -15.49
C GLY A 441 17.56 -25.72 -14.73
N GLU A 442 17.81 -24.48 -15.18
CA GLU A 442 18.65 -23.52 -14.47
C GLU A 442 18.01 -23.10 -13.14
N HIS A 443 18.80 -23.04 -12.06
CA HIS A 443 18.32 -22.73 -10.71
C HIS A 443 17.36 -21.54 -10.63
N ARG A 444 17.74 -20.37 -11.14
CA ARG A 444 16.90 -19.15 -11.05
C ARG A 444 15.56 -19.33 -11.78
N LYS A 445 15.56 -20.01 -12.93
CA LYS A 445 14.35 -20.26 -13.74
C LYS A 445 13.44 -21.28 -13.08
N ALA A 446 13.99 -22.41 -12.64
CA ALA A 446 13.26 -23.45 -11.90
C ALA A 446 12.60 -22.90 -10.61
N CYS A 447 13.33 -22.09 -9.83
CA CYS A 447 12.78 -21.42 -8.66
C CYS A 447 11.65 -20.44 -9.04
N SER A 448 11.87 -19.56 -10.01
CA SER A 448 10.86 -18.56 -10.42
C SER A 448 9.59 -19.19 -10.98
N LEU A 449 9.73 -20.26 -11.78
CA LEU A 449 8.60 -21.06 -12.28
C LEU A 449 7.81 -21.68 -11.12
N LEU A 450 8.46 -22.42 -10.24
CA LEU A 450 7.77 -23.08 -9.12
C LEU A 450 7.16 -22.09 -8.14
N GLY A 451 7.80 -20.93 -7.91
CA GLY A 451 7.24 -19.84 -7.11
C GLY A 451 5.97 -19.24 -7.71
N LYS A 452 5.92 -19.09 -9.04
CA LYS A 452 4.69 -18.69 -9.75
C LYS A 452 3.62 -19.79 -9.68
N LEU A 453 3.96 -21.04 -9.99
CA LEU A 453 3.02 -22.16 -9.94
C LEU A 453 2.47 -22.43 -8.53
N ARG A 454 3.26 -22.17 -7.47
CA ARG A 454 2.82 -22.22 -6.07
C ARG A 454 1.62 -21.29 -5.82
N LEU A 455 1.66 -20.06 -6.34
CA LEU A 455 0.55 -19.10 -6.20
C LEU A 455 -0.67 -19.53 -7.03
N GLU A 456 -0.47 -19.96 -8.28
CA GLU A 456 -1.56 -20.48 -9.13
C GLU A 456 -2.26 -21.70 -8.48
N CYS A 457 -1.49 -22.59 -7.85
CA CYS A 457 -2.05 -23.74 -7.14
C CYS A 457 -2.85 -23.34 -5.90
N ALA A 458 -2.44 -22.29 -5.18
CA ALA A 458 -3.21 -21.74 -4.07
C ALA A 458 -4.54 -21.13 -4.57
N ASP A 459 -4.51 -20.35 -5.65
CA ASP A 459 -5.70 -19.77 -6.28
C ASP A 459 -6.70 -20.88 -6.72
N LEU A 460 -6.20 -21.96 -7.32
CA LEU A 460 -7.01 -23.09 -7.81
C LEU A 460 -7.65 -23.92 -6.68
N LEU A 461 -6.97 -24.07 -5.54
CA LEU A 461 -7.47 -24.79 -4.36
C LEU A 461 -8.46 -23.94 -3.56
N GLU A 462 -8.21 -22.64 -3.40
CA GLU A 462 -9.15 -21.71 -2.76
C GLU A 462 -10.44 -21.56 -3.56
N ALA A 463 -10.37 -21.57 -4.89
CA ALA A 463 -11.55 -21.64 -5.77
C ALA A 463 -12.40 -22.91 -5.58
N ARG A 464 -11.93 -23.90 -4.80
CA ARG A 464 -12.63 -25.15 -4.44
C ARG A 464 -12.99 -25.23 -2.95
N GLY A 465 -12.79 -24.15 -2.20
CA GLY A 465 -13.13 -24.05 -0.79
C GLY A 465 -12.03 -24.51 0.18
N VAL A 466 -10.82 -24.79 -0.29
CA VAL A 466 -9.67 -25.04 0.59
C VAL A 466 -9.09 -23.70 1.03
N VAL A 467 -9.23 -23.31 2.30
CA VAL A 467 -8.67 -22.06 2.81
C VAL A 467 -7.18 -22.23 3.06
N LEU A 468 -6.34 -21.62 2.22
CA LEU A 468 -4.87 -21.63 2.37
C LEU A 468 -4.35 -20.28 2.88
N ARG A 469 -4.79 -19.17 2.28
CA ARG A 469 -4.42 -17.81 2.67
C ARG A 469 -5.56 -17.15 3.43
N ASP A 470 -5.55 -17.28 4.75
CA ASP A 470 -6.52 -16.57 5.60
C ASP A 470 -6.41 -15.04 5.38
N PRO A 471 -7.50 -14.34 4.99
CA PRO A 471 -7.50 -12.88 4.85
C PRO A 471 -7.46 -12.11 6.18
N ALA A 472 -7.77 -12.75 7.31
CA ALA A 472 -7.63 -12.14 8.64
C ALA A 472 -6.17 -12.12 9.11
N LEU A 473 -5.36 -13.07 8.66
CA LEU A 473 -3.97 -13.21 9.07
C LEU A 473 -3.03 -12.26 8.30
N PHE A 474 -2.17 -11.57 9.05
CA PHE A 474 -1.11 -10.71 8.55
C PHE A 474 0.25 -11.33 8.85
N SER A 475 0.92 -11.86 7.83
CA SER A 475 2.26 -12.45 7.93
C SER A 475 3.29 -11.48 7.37
N PHE A 476 4.04 -10.86 8.28
CA PHE A 476 5.18 -10.01 7.96
C PHE A 476 6.46 -10.85 7.83
N LEU A 477 7.37 -10.42 6.96
CA LEU A 477 8.70 -11.01 6.78
C LEU A 477 9.70 -9.91 6.37
N TRP A 478 10.86 -9.86 7.03
CA TRP A 478 12.02 -9.14 6.52
C TRP A 478 12.80 -10.00 5.54
N VAL A 479 12.98 -9.53 4.31
CA VAL A 479 13.95 -10.10 3.38
C VAL A 479 15.21 -9.25 3.40
N VAL A 480 16.37 -9.89 3.53
CA VAL A 480 17.70 -9.24 3.74
C VAL A 480 18.76 -9.86 2.84
N ASP A 481 20.01 -9.38 2.89
CA ASP A 481 21.15 -9.96 2.14
C ASP A 481 20.93 -10.02 0.62
N PHE A 482 20.24 -9.02 0.07
CA PHE A 482 20.09 -8.86 -1.38
C PHE A 482 21.45 -8.63 -2.06
N PRO A 483 21.64 -9.05 -3.32
CA PRO A 483 22.82 -8.67 -4.09
C PRO A 483 22.91 -7.14 -4.22
N LEU A 484 24.12 -6.59 -4.25
CA LEU A 484 24.36 -5.17 -4.46
C LEU A 484 24.21 -4.78 -5.93
N PHE A 485 24.64 -5.68 -6.83
CA PHE A 485 24.62 -5.49 -8.28
C PHE A 485 23.89 -6.62 -8.99
N LEU A 486 23.31 -6.30 -10.14
CA LEU A 486 22.79 -7.26 -11.11
C LEU A 486 23.50 -7.04 -12.47
N PRO A 487 23.65 -8.08 -13.31
CA PRO A 487 24.09 -7.90 -14.69
C PRO A 487 22.96 -7.26 -15.51
N LYS A 488 23.26 -6.24 -16.32
CA LYS A 488 22.28 -5.57 -17.19
C LYS A 488 21.67 -6.56 -18.19
N GLU A 489 20.36 -6.42 -18.44
CA GLU A 489 19.65 -7.28 -19.41
C GLU A 489 20.20 -7.14 -20.84
N GLU A 490 20.51 -5.91 -21.27
CA GLU A 490 21.04 -5.63 -22.62
C GLU A 490 22.50 -6.06 -22.81
N ASN A 491 23.30 -6.04 -21.75
CA ASN A 491 24.72 -6.40 -21.79
C ASN A 491 25.14 -7.04 -20.45
N PRO A 492 25.09 -8.38 -20.33
CA PRO A 492 25.39 -9.08 -19.08
C PRO A 492 26.83 -8.95 -18.57
N GLY A 493 27.75 -8.36 -19.38
CA GLY A 493 29.10 -8.01 -18.95
C GLY A 493 29.21 -6.65 -18.24
N GLU A 494 28.10 -5.91 -18.11
CA GLU A 494 28.01 -4.69 -17.31
C GLU A 494 27.07 -4.86 -16.12
N LEU A 495 27.35 -4.14 -15.04
CA LEU A 495 26.57 -4.14 -13.82
C LEU A 495 25.62 -2.95 -13.75
N GLU A 496 24.48 -3.16 -13.11
CA GLU A 496 23.56 -2.15 -12.62
C GLU A 496 23.31 -2.35 -11.12
N SER A 497 22.90 -1.29 -10.41
CA SER A 497 22.55 -1.42 -8.99
C SER A 497 21.28 -2.26 -8.84
N ALA A 498 21.29 -3.26 -7.95
CA ALA A 498 20.10 -4.09 -7.72
C ALA A 498 18.90 -3.30 -7.19
N HIS A 499 19.15 -2.19 -6.49
CA HIS A 499 18.12 -1.30 -5.94
C HIS A 499 18.43 0.17 -6.27
N HIS A 500 19.31 0.82 -5.51
CA HIS A 500 19.75 2.20 -5.76
C HIS A 500 21.27 2.31 -5.58
N PRO A 501 21.95 3.23 -6.28
CA PRO A 501 23.42 3.25 -6.34
C PRO A 501 24.11 3.74 -5.05
N PHE A 502 23.34 4.17 -4.04
CA PHE A 502 23.86 4.62 -2.73
C PHE A 502 23.81 3.53 -1.65
N THR A 503 23.54 2.29 -2.04
CA THR A 503 23.34 1.16 -1.11
C THR A 503 24.68 0.70 -0.54
N ALA A 504 24.79 0.60 0.79
CA ALA A 504 26.00 0.10 1.43
C ALA A 504 26.24 -1.40 1.09
N PRO A 505 27.48 -1.80 0.74
CA PRO A 505 27.86 -3.21 0.66
C PRO A 505 27.75 -3.87 2.04
N HIS A 506 27.46 -5.16 2.08
CA HIS A 506 27.53 -5.93 3.32
C HIS A 506 28.99 -5.90 3.86
N PRO A 507 29.23 -5.61 5.16
CA PRO A 507 30.58 -5.37 5.67
C PRO A 507 31.60 -6.50 5.43
N SER A 508 31.15 -7.76 5.45
CA SER A 508 32.00 -8.92 5.15
C SER A 508 32.40 -9.06 3.68
N ASP A 509 31.74 -8.34 2.78
CA ASP A 509 31.81 -8.52 1.33
C ASP A 509 32.54 -7.37 0.65
N ILE A 510 32.99 -6.35 1.41
CA ILE A 510 33.63 -5.12 0.88
C ILE A 510 34.82 -5.44 -0.05
N GLN A 511 35.65 -6.44 0.29
CA GLN A 511 36.80 -6.80 -0.55
C GLN A 511 36.39 -7.39 -1.91
N LEU A 512 35.21 -8.02 -1.99
CA LEU A 512 34.70 -8.58 -3.25
C LEU A 512 34.32 -7.49 -4.26
N LEU A 513 34.08 -6.24 -3.84
CA LEU A 513 33.87 -5.10 -4.75
C LEU A 513 35.01 -4.93 -5.76
N TYR A 514 36.24 -5.28 -5.37
CA TYR A 514 37.44 -5.11 -6.18
C TYR A 514 37.83 -6.38 -6.98
N THR A 515 37.18 -7.52 -6.71
CA THR A 515 37.57 -8.83 -7.28
C THR A 515 36.43 -9.56 -7.98
N GLU A 516 35.27 -9.67 -7.36
CA GLU A 516 34.08 -10.43 -7.80
C GLU A 516 32.80 -9.65 -7.42
N PRO A 517 32.59 -8.44 -7.98
CA PRO A 517 31.54 -7.52 -7.56
C PRO A 517 30.13 -8.12 -7.68
N GLU A 518 29.92 -9.07 -8.59
CA GLU A 518 28.66 -9.79 -8.78
C GLU A 518 28.26 -10.70 -7.61
N LYS A 519 29.19 -10.96 -6.66
CA LYS A 519 28.94 -11.75 -5.44
C LYS A 519 28.67 -10.88 -4.21
N VAL A 520 28.85 -9.57 -4.30
CA VAL A 520 28.72 -8.65 -3.16
C VAL A 520 27.26 -8.57 -2.72
N ARG A 521 26.97 -8.94 -1.47
CA ARG A 521 25.68 -8.64 -0.83
C ARG A 521 25.62 -7.17 -0.41
N SER A 522 24.42 -6.70 -0.19
CA SER A 522 24.11 -5.33 0.25
C SER A 522 23.45 -5.32 1.63
N GLN A 523 23.52 -4.17 2.30
CA GLN A 523 22.70 -3.88 3.48
C GLN A 523 21.31 -3.33 3.07
N HIS A 524 20.72 -3.89 2.01
CA HIS A 524 19.33 -3.64 1.59
C HIS A 524 18.40 -4.64 2.26
N TYR A 525 17.18 -4.18 2.57
CA TYR A 525 16.15 -4.96 3.23
C TYR A 525 14.75 -4.51 2.79
N ASP A 526 13.90 -5.50 2.53
CA ASP A 526 12.50 -5.30 2.18
C ASP A 526 11.60 -5.85 3.28
N LEU A 527 10.51 -5.13 3.57
CA LEU A 527 9.42 -5.61 4.41
C LEU A 527 8.31 -6.15 3.52
N VAL A 528 8.05 -7.44 3.64
CA VAL A 528 7.00 -8.17 2.92
C VAL A 528 5.82 -8.40 3.87
N LEU A 529 4.61 -8.21 3.37
CA LEU A 529 3.36 -8.54 4.04
C LEU A 529 2.48 -9.36 3.08
N ASN A 530 2.12 -10.59 3.46
CA ASN A 530 1.21 -11.44 2.68
C ASN A 530 1.60 -11.58 1.18
N GLY A 531 2.90 -11.73 0.89
CA GLY A 531 3.43 -11.83 -0.48
C GLY A 531 3.54 -10.51 -1.25
N SER A 532 3.36 -9.37 -0.57
CA SER A 532 3.51 -8.03 -1.13
C SER A 532 4.58 -7.27 -0.37
N GLU A 533 5.61 -6.81 -1.08
CA GLU A 533 6.57 -5.79 -0.63
C GLU A 533 5.81 -4.53 -0.21
N ILE A 534 5.78 -4.18 1.08
CA ILE A 534 5.12 -2.97 1.61
C ILE A 534 6.10 -1.84 1.92
N GLY A 535 7.40 -2.10 1.87
CA GLY A 535 8.43 -1.08 1.92
C GLY A 535 9.82 -1.67 1.76
N GLY A 536 10.78 -0.83 1.37
CA GLY A 536 12.15 -1.22 1.11
C GLY A 536 13.11 -0.13 1.53
N GLY A 537 14.32 -0.52 1.93
CA GLY A 537 15.29 0.38 2.55
C GLY A 537 16.70 -0.18 2.54
N SER A 538 17.67 0.67 2.88
CA SER A 538 19.05 0.23 3.03
C SER A 538 19.82 1.13 3.98
N ILE A 539 20.94 0.63 4.48
CA ILE A 539 22.04 1.49 4.93
C ILE A 539 22.66 2.18 3.70
N ARG A 540 23.08 3.44 3.84
CA ARG A 540 23.67 4.23 2.77
C ARG A 540 25.19 4.24 2.86
N ILE A 541 25.83 4.37 1.71
CA ILE A 541 27.25 4.71 1.65
C ILE A 541 27.40 6.17 2.10
N HIS A 542 28.09 6.38 3.22
CA HIS A 542 28.46 7.71 3.70
C HIS A 542 29.87 8.11 3.25
N ASP A 543 30.70 7.14 2.87
CA ASP A 543 32.05 7.38 2.37
C ASP A 543 32.06 7.80 0.89
N ALA A 544 32.61 8.99 0.64
CA ALA A 544 32.58 9.61 -0.68
C ALA A 544 33.57 8.98 -1.67
N GLU A 545 34.64 8.31 -1.21
CA GLU A 545 35.60 7.62 -2.07
C GLU A 545 35.01 6.31 -2.61
N LEU A 546 34.44 5.49 -1.71
CA LEU A 546 33.70 4.28 -2.03
C LEU A 546 32.52 4.58 -2.97
N GLN A 547 31.76 5.65 -2.71
CA GLN A 547 30.64 6.03 -3.57
C GLN A 547 31.11 6.43 -4.98
N ARG A 548 32.24 7.13 -5.10
CA ARG A 548 32.86 7.45 -6.41
C ARG A 548 33.32 6.20 -7.13
N TYR A 549 33.97 5.26 -6.43
CA TYR A 549 34.41 3.99 -7.01
C TYR A 549 33.24 3.19 -7.59
N ILE A 550 32.15 3.04 -6.82
CA ILE A 550 30.95 2.32 -7.26
C ILE A 550 30.32 3.00 -8.48
N LEU A 551 30.10 4.32 -8.46
CA LEU A 551 29.50 5.05 -9.58
C LEU A 551 30.37 5.03 -10.84
N ALA A 552 31.64 5.41 -10.72
CA ALA A 552 32.52 5.61 -11.87
C ALA A 552 33.08 4.31 -12.45
N THR A 553 33.44 3.34 -11.59
CA THR A 553 34.16 2.14 -12.00
C THR A 553 33.23 0.94 -12.22
N LEU A 554 32.31 0.67 -11.29
CA LEU A 554 31.43 -0.51 -11.36
C LEU A 554 30.18 -0.25 -12.22
N LEU A 555 29.49 0.87 -11.98
CA LEU A 555 28.24 1.22 -12.68
C LEU A 555 28.45 2.04 -13.97
N LYS A 556 29.62 2.68 -14.12
CA LYS A 556 29.99 3.57 -15.24
C LYS A 556 29.03 4.77 -15.41
N GLU A 557 28.49 5.30 -14.32
CA GLU A 557 27.57 6.45 -14.32
C GLU A 557 28.30 7.80 -14.38
N ASP A 558 27.65 8.83 -14.94
CA ASP A 558 28.19 10.19 -14.92
C ASP A 558 28.07 10.82 -13.52
N VAL A 559 29.16 10.69 -12.76
CA VAL A 559 29.44 11.29 -11.45
C VAL A 559 29.03 12.79 -11.39
N LYS A 560 29.10 13.55 -12.49
CA LYS A 560 28.70 14.98 -12.50
C LYS A 560 27.23 15.18 -12.15
N LEU A 561 26.35 14.24 -12.52
CA LEU A 561 24.91 14.31 -12.20
C LEU A 561 24.65 14.29 -10.69
N LEU A 562 25.56 13.67 -9.92
CA LEU A 562 25.48 13.47 -8.47
C LEU A 562 26.54 14.24 -7.68
N SER A 563 27.27 15.15 -8.35
CA SER A 563 28.33 15.99 -7.77
C SER A 563 27.92 16.71 -6.49
N HIS A 564 26.68 17.23 -6.42
CA HIS A 564 26.12 17.90 -5.24
C HIS A 564 25.95 16.97 -4.03
N LEU A 565 25.67 15.69 -4.27
CA LEU A 565 25.53 14.68 -3.21
C LEU A 565 26.91 14.19 -2.75
N LEU A 566 27.81 13.91 -3.71
CA LEU A 566 29.18 13.46 -3.42
C LEU A 566 29.97 14.52 -2.63
N GLN A 567 29.82 15.79 -2.99
CA GLN A 567 30.40 16.90 -2.22
C GLN A 567 29.81 17.00 -0.81
N ALA A 568 28.52 16.69 -0.62
CA ALA A 568 27.92 16.64 0.71
C ALA A 568 28.45 15.46 1.55
N LEU A 569 28.79 14.33 0.92
CA LEU A 569 29.48 13.22 1.59
C LEU A 569 30.87 13.62 2.09
N ASP A 570 31.67 14.33 1.27
CA ASP A 570 33.01 14.82 1.66
C ASP A 570 32.98 15.75 2.89
N TYR A 571 31.89 16.48 3.11
CA TYR A 571 31.75 17.40 4.26
C TYR A 571 31.36 16.72 5.59
N GLY A 572 31.63 15.42 5.72
CA GLY A 572 31.44 14.67 6.95
C GLY A 572 30.03 14.12 7.11
N ALA A 573 29.50 13.45 6.07
CA ALA A 573 28.26 12.72 6.19
C ALA A 573 28.34 11.64 7.29
N PRO A 574 27.37 11.57 8.21
CA PRO A 574 27.33 10.50 9.21
C PRO A 574 26.99 9.16 8.53
N PRO A 575 27.36 8.02 9.13
CA PRO A 575 26.72 6.74 8.80
C PRO A 575 25.21 6.88 8.96
N HIS A 576 24.44 6.52 7.93
CA HIS A 576 22.99 6.70 7.92
C HIS A 576 22.30 5.62 7.10
N GLY A 577 21.00 5.44 7.35
CA GLY A 577 20.17 4.48 6.64
C GLY A 577 18.70 4.81 6.79
N GLY A 578 17.88 4.17 5.97
CA GLY A 578 16.44 4.37 6.06
C GLY A 578 15.63 3.55 5.09
N ILE A 579 14.31 3.75 5.16
CA ILE A 579 13.29 2.90 4.54
C ILE A 579 12.13 3.75 4.07
N ALA A 580 11.50 3.35 2.96
CA ALA A 580 10.24 3.94 2.50
C ALA A 580 9.13 2.88 2.53
N LEU A 581 8.06 3.14 3.29
CA LEU A 581 6.85 2.31 3.28
C LEU A 581 5.87 2.80 2.20
N GLY A 582 5.44 1.91 1.31
CA GLY A 582 4.39 2.18 0.32
C GLY A 582 3.01 2.25 0.98
N LEU A 583 2.63 3.44 1.46
CA LEU A 583 1.42 3.66 2.26
C LEU A 583 0.15 3.17 1.55
N ASP A 584 0.03 3.43 0.24
CA ASP A 584 -1.14 3.00 -0.54
C ASP A 584 -1.29 1.46 -0.56
N ARG A 585 -0.19 0.72 -0.67
CA ARG A 585 -0.18 -0.75 -0.67
C ARG A 585 -0.43 -1.31 0.73
N LEU A 586 0.18 -0.73 1.76
CA LEU A 586 -0.03 -1.11 3.16
C LEU A 586 -1.52 -0.95 3.56
N ILE A 587 -2.14 0.19 3.30
CA ILE A 587 -3.57 0.40 3.63
C ILE A 587 -4.46 -0.51 2.77
N CYS A 588 -4.12 -0.79 1.52
CA CYS A 588 -4.86 -1.74 0.68
C CYS A 588 -4.91 -3.14 1.30
N LEU A 589 -3.77 -3.65 1.77
CA LEU A 589 -3.68 -4.96 2.43
C LEU A 589 -4.46 -4.97 3.76
N VAL A 590 -4.28 -3.95 4.61
CA VAL A 590 -4.95 -3.84 5.91
C VAL A 590 -6.48 -3.72 5.79
N THR A 591 -6.97 -3.00 4.77
CA THR A 591 -8.40 -2.88 4.47
C THR A 591 -8.99 -4.11 3.77
N GLY A 592 -8.15 -5.00 3.22
CA GLY A 592 -8.61 -6.07 2.32
C GLY A 592 -9.17 -5.56 0.99
N ALA A 593 -8.76 -4.36 0.56
CA ALA A 593 -9.25 -3.74 -0.66
C ALA A 593 -8.71 -4.46 -1.92
N PRO A 594 -9.50 -4.59 -3.00
CA PRO A 594 -9.10 -5.31 -4.21
C PRO A 594 -8.08 -4.56 -5.09
N SER A 595 -7.87 -3.26 -4.84
CA SER A 595 -6.87 -2.43 -5.51
C SER A 595 -6.53 -1.22 -4.66
N ILE A 596 -5.30 -0.70 -4.79
CA ILE A 596 -4.87 0.53 -4.11
C ILE A 596 -5.74 1.75 -4.47
N ARG A 597 -6.45 1.70 -5.61
CA ARG A 597 -7.43 2.73 -6.00
C ARG A 597 -8.55 2.87 -4.97
N ASP A 598 -8.89 1.82 -4.25
CA ASP A 598 -9.93 1.84 -3.22
C ASP A 598 -9.46 2.37 -1.86
N VAL A 599 -8.17 2.75 -1.72
CA VAL A 599 -7.64 3.45 -0.54
C VAL A 599 -7.08 4.86 -0.87
N ILE A 600 -7.31 5.32 -2.10
CA ILE A 600 -6.96 6.66 -2.61
C ILE A 600 -8.26 7.42 -2.90
N ALA A 601 -8.37 8.69 -2.52
CA ALA A 601 -9.61 9.45 -2.69
C ALA A 601 -10.00 9.61 -4.17
N PHE A 602 -9.07 10.11 -4.99
CA PHE A 602 -9.23 10.37 -6.43
C PHE A 602 -8.11 9.69 -7.24
N PRO A 603 -8.17 8.37 -7.44
CA PRO A 603 -7.14 7.62 -8.14
C PRO A 603 -7.25 7.77 -9.66
N LYS A 604 -6.15 7.49 -10.35
CA LYS A 604 -6.09 7.36 -11.81
C LYS A 604 -6.47 5.94 -12.24
N SER A 605 -7.07 5.83 -13.42
CA SER A 605 -7.42 4.57 -14.08
C SER A 605 -6.18 3.73 -14.47
N PHE A 606 -6.41 2.54 -15.05
CA PHE A 606 -5.35 1.70 -15.58
C PHE A 606 -4.50 2.37 -16.68
N ARG A 607 -5.02 3.38 -17.40
CA ARG A 607 -4.27 4.14 -18.41
C ARG A 607 -3.63 5.44 -17.86
N GLY A 608 -3.70 5.68 -16.54
CA GLY A 608 -3.22 6.93 -15.93
C GLY A 608 -4.22 8.10 -16.01
N TYR A 609 -5.36 7.93 -16.69
CA TYR A 609 -6.39 8.97 -16.80
C TYR A 609 -7.23 9.14 -15.53
N ASP A 610 -7.55 10.39 -15.17
CA ASP A 610 -8.65 10.71 -14.25
C ASP A 610 -9.97 10.72 -15.04
N LEU A 611 -10.83 9.74 -14.81
CA LEU A 611 -12.12 9.59 -15.48
C LEU A 611 -13.20 10.55 -14.95
N MET A 612 -12.97 11.20 -13.79
CA MET A 612 -13.90 12.18 -13.21
C MET A 612 -13.72 13.55 -13.84
N SER A 613 -12.46 13.98 -14.00
CA SER A 613 -12.09 15.32 -14.49
C SER A 613 -11.62 15.32 -15.95
N ASN A 614 -11.55 14.15 -16.60
CA ASN A 614 -11.02 13.96 -17.95
C ASN A 614 -9.55 14.44 -18.11
N ALA A 615 -8.68 14.10 -17.15
CA ALA A 615 -7.27 14.52 -17.15
C ALA A 615 -6.31 13.38 -17.57
N PRO A 616 -5.19 13.68 -18.27
CA PRO A 616 -4.77 15.01 -18.72
C PRO A 616 -5.57 15.48 -19.94
N ASP A 617 -5.51 16.78 -20.19
CA ASP A 617 -6.24 17.47 -21.26
C ASP A 617 -5.26 18.25 -22.16
N SER A 618 -5.74 18.75 -23.28
CA SER A 618 -5.03 19.64 -24.19
C SER A 618 -4.79 21.03 -23.59
N ILE A 619 -3.65 21.64 -23.93
CA ILE A 619 -3.28 23.00 -23.50
C ILE A 619 -3.18 23.89 -24.75
N PRO A 620 -3.82 25.08 -24.77
CA PRO A 620 -3.75 26.01 -25.90
C PRO A 620 -2.32 26.48 -26.24
N PRO A 621 -1.97 26.72 -27.51
CA PRO A 621 -0.61 27.12 -27.92
C PRO A 621 -0.07 28.39 -27.23
N GLU A 622 -0.95 29.33 -26.89
CA GLU A 622 -0.62 30.55 -26.16
C GLU A 622 -0.13 30.30 -24.73
N GLU A 623 -0.61 29.25 -24.07
CA GLU A 623 -0.14 28.83 -22.75
C GLU A 623 1.17 28.04 -22.82
N LEU A 624 1.46 27.38 -23.94
CA LEU A 624 2.75 26.70 -24.19
C LEU A 624 3.88 27.69 -24.51
N LYS A 625 3.56 28.85 -25.10
CA LYS A 625 4.53 29.85 -25.57
C LYS A 625 5.52 30.35 -24.50
N PRO A 626 5.11 30.66 -23.23
CA PRO A 626 6.03 31.06 -22.16
C PRO A 626 7.00 29.97 -21.68
N TYR A 627 6.76 28.72 -22.09
CA TYR A 627 7.61 27.57 -21.77
C TYR A 627 8.49 27.13 -22.95
N HIS A 628 8.42 27.84 -24.09
CA HIS A 628 9.23 27.58 -25.28
C HIS A 628 9.10 26.15 -25.87
N ILE A 629 7.95 25.51 -25.66
CA ILE A 629 7.63 24.16 -26.17
C ILE A 629 6.52 24.19 -27.23
N ARG A 630 6.49 23.14 -28.05
CA ARG A 630 5.42 22.86 -29.02
C ARG A 630 5.11 21.36 -29.01
N VAL A 631 3.84 21.00 -29.19
CA VAL A 631 3.46 19.59 -29.35
C VAL A 631 3.94 19.11 -30.73
N SER A 632 4.69 18.02 -30.75
CA SER A 632 5.03 17.29 -31.97
C SER A 632 4.10 16.08 -32.07
N TRP A 633 3.31 16.01 -33.12
CA TRP A 633 2.42 14.88 -33.36
C TRP A 633 3.20 13.71 -34.00
N PRO A 634 2.93 12.44 -33.64
CA PRO A 634 3.49 11.29 -34.34
C PRO A 634 3.04 11.28 -35.81
N ALA A 635 3.93 10.89 -36.72
CA ALA A 635 3.73 11.02 -38.17
C ALA A 635 2.51 10.27 -38.72
N ASP A 636 2.04 9.22 -38.03
CA ASP A 636 0.87 8.43 -38.45
C ASP A 636 -0.48 9.03 -38.03
N SER A 637 -0.50 10.10 -37.22
CA SER A 637 -1.73 10.67 -36.65
C SER A 637 -2.47 11.67 -37.56
N GLU A 638 -1.90 12.06 -38.70
CA GLU A 638 -2.60 12.89 -39.70
C GLU A 638 -3.65 12.09 -40.49
N ALA A 639 -3.49 10.76 -40.59
CA ALA A 639 -4.45 9.87 -41.25
C ALA A 639 -5.76 9.66 -40.45
N GLU A 640 -5.73 9.82 -39.12
CA GLU A 640 -6.94 9.73 -38.28
C GLU A 640 -7.67 11.07 -38.11
N LYS A 641 -7.04 12.21 -38.40
CA LYS A 641 -7.72 13.52 -38.33
C LYS A 641 -8.64 13.78 -39.53
N SER A 642 -8.35 13.22 -40.71
CA SER A 642 -9.17 13.41 -41.91
C SER A 642 -10.52 12.67 -41.88
N SER A 643 -10.79 11.86 -40.87
CA SER A 643 -12.06 11.13 -40.68
C SER A 643 -13.01 11.73 -39.64
N LEU A 644 -12.58 12.78 -38.93
CA LEU A 644 -13.37 13.46 -37.89
C LEU A 644 -13.96 14.80 -38.32
N ASP A 645 -13.44 15.43 -39.38
CA ASP A 645 -13.96 16.68 -39.97
C ASP A 645 -15.04 16.42 -41.04
N HIS A 646 -16.16 15.82 -40.63
CA HIS A 646 -17.41 15.89 -41.39
C HIS A 646 -18.57 16.41 -40.51
N PRO A 647 -18.96 17.68 -40.64
CA PRO A 647 -20.12 18.20 -39.95
C PRO A 647 -21.40 17.65 -40.59
N HIS A 648 -22.13 16.80 -39.86
CA HIS A 648 -23.51 16.47 -40.20
C HIS A 648 -24.39 17.71 -40.08
N HIS A 649 -24.58 18.44 -41.18
CA HIS A 649 -25.71 19.35 -41.35
C HIS A 649 -27.01 18.54 -41.42
N PRO A 650 -28.04 18.88 -40.61
CA PRO A 650 -29.39 18.36 -40.79
C PRO A 650 -30.20 19.30 -41.68
N GLU A 651 -30.60 18.84 -42.87
CA GLU A 651 -31.70 19.45 -43.64
C GLU A 651 -32.65 18.36 -44.16
N SER A 652 -33.94 18.72 -44.22
CA SER A 652 -35.15 17.89 -44.46
C SER A 652 -35.49 16.81 -43.44
#